data_AF-A0A8C0JPC1-F1
#
_entry.id   AF-A0A8C0JPC1-F1
#
_cell.length_a   1.000
_cell.length_b   1.000
_cell.length_c   1.000
_cell.angle_alpha   90.00
_cell.angle_beta   90.00
_cell.angle_gamma   90.00
#
_symmetry.space_group_name_H-M   'P 1'
#
loop_
_entity.id
_entity.type
_entity.pdbx_description
1 polymer ?
#
loop_
_entity_poly.entity_id
_entity_poly.type
_entity_poly.pdbx_seq_one_letter_code
_entity_poly.pdbx_strand_id
1 'polypeptide(L)'
;MLRLLRLLLLLLLLPPPGSPEPPGLAPLSPAAPPQAPDLLYADGLRAYAAGAWAPAVALLREALRSRAALGRARRDCGALCAAEPGAALPAVPLDAPGRDSGPGRAQGAWERLLLRAALRRAECLTQCGARRLGPGGAARLRVGSALRDAFRRREPYNYLQRAYYQLKKLDLAAAAAHTFFVANPTHLQMREDMAKYRRMSRVRPQSFRDLETPPHWAAYDEGLELLGRQEAGLALPRLEEALQEILAQMESCRAGCEGPEEQQSEEEEEGAGSQGGLYEIIAGHWIRVLQCRQRCVGDTATRPGRSFPVPDFLPSLLRQLHKAHAQVGNLSQAMENVLSVLLFYPEDETAKKVLNEYQTQLGEPRPGLGPREDIQRFILRSLGEKRHLYYAMEHLGASFKDPDPWTPAAVIPEALREKLREDQEKRPWDHEPPQPKPLTHWKDVLLLEGVTLTHDARQLNGSERVVLDGLLTPAECGVLLQLAKDATEAGARSGYRGRRSPHSPHERFEGLTVLKAAQLAHAGAVGSQGAKLLLEVSERVRTLTQAYFSPERPLHLSFTQLVCRSAIEGEQDQRMDLSHPVHADNCVLDPDTGECWREPPAYTYRDYSGLLYLNDDFHGGDLFFTEPNALTVTAQVRPRCGRLVAFSSGGENPHGVWAVTRGRRCALALWHTWAPEHREQEWAEAKELLKEPEEEEEEEEEEEEMPSRDPSPEPPSRRLQRVQDKTGKLPRVREEL
;
A
#
# COMPACT_ATOMS: atom_id res chain seq x y z
N MET A 1 -53.91 20.76 -5.20
CA MET A 1 -53.14 19.56 -5.60
C MET A 1 -51.63 19.81 -5.72
N LEU A 2 -51.13 20.84 -6.44
CA LEU A 2 -49.67 21.02 -6.70
C LEU A 2 -48.74 20.93 -5.47
N ARG A 3 -49.17 21.37 -4.27
CA ARG A 3 -48.36 21.21 -3.04
C ARG A 3 -48.15 19.74 -2.62
N LEU A 4 -49.15 18.86 -2.80
CA LEU A 4 -48.95 17.43 -2.57
C LEU A 4 -48.06 16.80 -3.64
N LEU A 5 -48.19 17.22 -4.90
CA LEU A 5 -47.33 16.75 -5.99
C LEU A 5 -45.85 17.08 -5.72
N ARG A 6 -45.55 18.29 -5.22
CA ARG A 6 -44.19 18.65 -4.77
C ARG A 6 -43.69 17.81 -3.60
N LEU A 7 -44.54 17.45 -2.63
CA LEU A 7 -44.14 16.52 -1.57
C LEU A 7 -43.84 15.11 -2.11
N LEU A 8 -44.62 14.59 -3.07
CA LEU A 8 -44.33 13.30 -3.69
C LEU A 8 -43.01 13.31 -4.48
N LEU A 9 -42.70 14.38 -5.24
CA LEU A 9 -41.40 14.49 -5.91
C LEU A 9 -40.23 14.58 -4.93
N LEU A 10 -40.39 15.27 -3.79
CA LEU A 10 -39.37 15.32 -2.73
C LEU A 10 -39.16 13.95 -2.04
N LEU A 11 -40.20 13.12 -1.94
CA LEU A 11 -40.09 11.74 -1.45
C LEU A 11 -39.40 10.80 -2.45
N LEU A 12 -39.48 11.09 -3.75
CA LEU A 12 -38.80 10.34 -4.82
C LEU A 12 -37.33 10.75 -5.03
N LEU A 13 -36.88 11.83 -4.39
CA LEU A 13 -35.48 12.29 -4.38
C LEU A 13 -34.71 11.85 -3.13
N LEU A 14 -35.33 11.06 -2.25
CA LEU A 14 -34.59 10.34 -1.21
C LEU A 14 -33.86 9.15 -1.86
N PRO A 15 -32.59 8.89 -1.50
CA PRO A 15 -31.91 7.68 -1.94
C PRO A 15 -32.69 6.45 -1.43
N PRO A 16 -32.71 5.33 -2.19
CA PRO A 16 -33.51 4.17 -1.83
C PRO A 16 -33.12 3.66 -0.44
N PRO A 17 -34.10 3.31 0.42
CA PRO A 17 -33.79 2.74 1.72
C PRO A 17 -32.96 1.47 1.53
N GLY A 18 -31.77 1.45 2.14
CA GLY A 18 -30.78 0.39 1.91
C GLY A 18 -31.37 -1.01 2.15
N SER A 19 -31.05 -1.93 1.23
CA SER A 19 -31.42 -3.37 1.18
C SER A 19 -32.19 -3.86 2.43
N PRO A 20 -33.51 -4.14 2.35
CA PRO A 20 -34.29 -4.55 3.52
C PRO A 20 -33.65 -5.77 4.21
N GLU A 21 -33.50 -5.71 5.54
CA GLU A 21 -32.75 -6.73 6.27
C GLU A 21 -33.32 -8.14 6.04
N PRO A 22 -32.48 -9.13 5.70
CA PRO A 22 -32.96 -10.47 5.43
C PRO A 22 -33.52 -11.14 6.69
N PRO A 23 -34.63 -11.89 6.57
CA PRO A 23 -35.42 -12.34 7.72
C PRO A 23 -34.62 -13.11 8.77
N GLY A 24 -35.01 -12.95 10.03
CA GLY A 24 -34.39 -13.62 11.18
C GLY A 24 -33.00 -13.07 11.54
N LEU A 25 -32.73 -11.79 11.33
CA LEU A 25 -31.75 -11.05 12.13
C LEU A 25 -32.50 -10.17 13.14
N ALA A 26 -31.85 -9.79 14.23
CA ALA A 26 -32.34 -8.69 15.07
C ALA A 26 -32.19 -7.38 14.27
N PRO A 27 -33.27 -6.61 14.05
CA PRO A 27 -33.21 -5.38 13.26
C PRO A 27 -32.45 -4.30 14.02
N LEU A 28 -31.55 -3.59 13.33
CA LEU A 28 -30.85 -2.44 13.92
C LEU A 28 -31.76 -1.22 13.95
N SER A 29 -32.11 -0.72 15.14
CA SER A 29 -32.86 0.53 15.31
C SER A 29 -31.99 1.75 14.91
N PRO A 30 -32.28 2.46 13.80
CA PRO A 30 -31.40 3.55 13.34
C PRO A 30 -31.38 4.74 14.31
N ALA A 31 -32.51 4.96 15.00
CA ALA A 31 -32.70 6.04 15.97
C ALA A 31 -32.34 5.67 17.42
N ALA A 32 -31.86 4.44 17.69
CA ALA A 32 -31.39 4.09 19.03
C ALA A 32 -30.09 4.87 19.35
N PRO A 33 -29.89 5.34 20.60
CA PRO A 33 -28.66 6.01 20.98
C PRO A 33 -27.44 5.09 20.75
N PRO A 34 -26.26 5.64 20.44
CA PRO A 34 -25.05 4.85 20.31
C PRO A 34 -24.61 4.28 21.67
N GLN A 35 -24.21 3.02 21.65
CA GLN A 35 -23.66 2.29 22.78
C GLN A 35 -22.13 2.23 22.69
N ALA A 36 -21.46 1.85 23.78
CA ALA A 36 -20.00 1.76 23.86
C ALA A 36 -19.46 0.73 22.84
N PRO A 37 -18.78 1.14 21.74
CA PRO A 37 -18.45 0.22 20.64
C PRO A 37 -17.41 -0.84 21.03
N ASP A 38 -16.60 -0.53 22.04
CA ASP A 38 -15.61 -1.38 22.68
C ASP A 38 -16.23 -2.51 23.50
N LEU A 39 -17.20 -2.20 24.37
CA LEU A 39 -17.93 -3.21 25.13
C LEU A 39 -18.71 -4.15 24.19
N LEU A 40 -19.42 -3.57 23.22
CA LEU A 40 -20.17 -4.34 22.22
C LEU A 40 -19.28 -5.25 21.37
N TYR A 41 -18.11 -4.77 20.95
CA TYR A 41 -17.15 -5.59 20.21
C TYR A 41 -16.61 -6.72 21.10
N ALA A 42 -16.21 -6.43 22.34
CA ALA A 42 -15.71 -7.43 23.28
C ALA A 42 -16.77 -8.49 23.64
N ASP A 43 -18.03 -8.11 23.85
CA ASP A 43 -19.15 -9.05 24.03
C ASP A 43 -19.47 -9.83 22.75
N GLY A 44 -19.36 -9.19 21.58
CA GLY A 44 -19.48 -9.85 20.28
C GLY A 44 -18.43 -10.95 20.09
N LEU A 45 -17.18 -10.69 20.48
CA LEU A 45 -16.11 -11.70 20.47
C LEU A 45 -16.31 -12.79 21.53
N ARG A 46 -16.78 -12.45 22.74
CA ARG A 46 -17.16 -13.46 23.76
C ARG A 46 -18.27 -14.39 23.25
N ALA A 47 -19.32 -13.83 22.66
CA ALA A 47 -20.41 -14.61 22.07
C ALA A 47 -19.94 -15.46 20.88
N TYR A 48 -19.05 -14.93 20.03
CA TYR A 48 -18.45 -15.66 18.91
C TYR A 48 -17.61 -16.86 19.40
N ALA A 49 -16.75 -16.66 20.41
CA ALA A 49 -15.94 -17.72 21.00
C ALA A 49 -16.79 -18.81 21.68
N ALA A 50 -17.93 -18.44 22.26
CA ALA A 50 -18.92 -19.36 22.82
C ALA A 50 -19.80 -20.07 21.77
N GLY A 51 -19.59 -19.84 20.47
CA GLY A 51 -20.43 -20.39 19.39
C GLY A 51 -21.85 -19.81 19.32
N ALA A 52 -22.13 -18.73 20.05
CA ALA A 52 -23.41 -18.06 20.08
C ALA A 52 -23.57 -17.11 18.87
N TRP A 53 -23.64 -17.68 17.66
CA TRP A 53 -23.54 -16.95 16.39
C TRP A 53 -24.56 -15.81 16.23
N ALA A 54 -25.82 -16.00 16.66
CA ALA A 54 -26.84 -14.96 16.53
C ALA A 54 -26.62 -13.76 17.49
N PRO A 55 -26.35 -13.95 18.80
CA PRO A 55 -25.85 -12.89 19.68
C PRO A 55 -24.58 -12.22 19.16
N ALA A 56 -23.59 -12.98 18.69
CA ALA A 56 -22.34 -12.43 18.15
C ALA A 56 -22.59 -11.49 16.96
N VAL A 57 -23.43 -11.90 16.01
CA VAL A 57 -23.84 -11.05 14.87
C VAL A 57 -24.57 -9.81 15.35
N ALA A 58 -25.49 -9.91 16.31
CA ALA A 58 -26.22 -8.74 16.82
C ALA A 58 -25.25 -7.70 17.45
N LEU A 59 -24.34 -8.17 18.31
CA LEU A 59 -23.38 -7.33 19.03
C LEU A 59 -22.34 -6.67 18.10
N LEU A 60 -21.75 -7.42 17.16
CA LEU A 60 -20.78 -6.89 16.21
C LEU A 60 -21.41 -5.87 15.24
N ARG A 61 -22.63 -6.12 14.76
CA ARG A 61 -23.40 -5.16 13.95
C ARG A 61 -23.74 -3.89 14.73
N GLU A 62 -24.12 -4.02 16.00
CA GLU A 62 -24.43 -2.90 16.88
C GLU A 62 -23.19 -2.07 17.24
N ALA A 63 -22.01 -2.70 17.31
CA ALA A 63 -20.72 -2.03 17.48
C ALA A 63 -20.35 -1.18 16.25
N LEU A 64 -20.49 -1.76 15.04
CA LEU A 64 -20.34 -1.04 13.77
C LEU A 64 -21.31 0.14 13.66
N ARG A 65 -22.61 -0.08 13.94
CA ARG A 65 -23.64 0.96 13.98
C ARG A 65 -23.26 2.09 14.94
N SER A 66 -22.84 1.75 16.15
CA SER A 66 -22.52 2.74 17.19
C SER A 66 -21.27 3.55 16.85
N ARG A 67 -20.21 2.93 16.32
CA ARG A 67 -19.00 3.63 15.83
C ARG A 67 -19.36 4.60 14.69
N ALA A 68 -20.16 4.15 13.72
CA ALA A 68 -20.59 5.00 12.61
C ALA A 68 -21.50 6.15 13.06
N ALA A 69 -22.37 5.92 14.06
CA ALA A 69 -23.21 6.96 14.65
C ALA A 69 -22.40 8.00 15.45
N LEU A 70 -21.40 7.57 16.24
CA LEU A 70 -20.45 8.46 16.91
C LEU A 70 -19.68 9.33 15.90
N GLY A 71 -19.18 8.71 14.82
CA GLY A 71 -18.49 9.43 13.73
C GLY A 71 -19.38 10.48 13.06
N ARG A 72 -20.62 10.14 12.70
CA ARG A 72 -21.59 11.11 12.17
C ARG A 72 -21.87 12.23 13.17
N ALA A 73 -22.18 11.92 14.42
CA ALA A 73 -22.48 12.93 15.44
C ALA A 73 -21.35 13.94 15.64
N ARG A 74 -20.08 13.52 15.58
CA ARG A 74 -18.91 14.43 15.62
C ARG A 74 -18.89 15.37 14.41
N ARG A 75 -18.99 14.83 13.18
CA ARG A 75 -18.96 15.60 11.93
C ARG A 75 -20.14 16.57 11.81
N ASP A 76 -21.35 16.10 12.14
CA ASP A 76 -22.56 16.92 12.18
C ASP A 76 -22.46 18.07 13.19
N CYS A 77 -21.89 17.84 14.38
CA CYS A 77 -21.66 18.90 15.36
C CYS A 77 -20.57 19.87 14.91
N GLY A 78 -19.48 19.37 14.31
CA GLY A 78 -18.44 20.21 13.73
C GLY A 78 -18.97 21.15 12.66
N ALA A 79 -19.73 20.64 11.70
CA ALA A 79 -20.33 21.43 10.63
C ALA A 79 -21.33 22.47 11.18
N LEU A 80 -22.19 22.09 12.14
CA LEU A 80 -23.14 22.99 12.76
C LEU A 80 -22.45 24.10 13.58
N CYS A 81 -21.48 23.75 14.42
CA CYS A 81 -20.75 24.70 15.25
C CYS A 81 -19.76 25.57 14.46
N ALA A 82 -19.29 25.11 13.29
CA ALA A 82 -18.54 25.93 12.35
C ALA A 82 -19.40 27.04 11.72
N ALA A 83 -20.71 26.80 11.58
CA ALA A 83 -21.67 27.72 10.99
C ALA A 83 -22.41 28.62 12.01
N GLU A 84 -22.19 28.47 13.31
CA GLU A 84 -22.87 29.30 14.32
C GLU A 84 -22.42 30.78 14.26
N PRO A 85 -23.37 31.75 14.32
CA PRO A 85 -23.04 33.17 14.37
C PRO A 85 -22.09 33.53 15.51
N GLY A 86 -20.88 33.98 15.17
CA GLY A 86 -19.83 34.32 16.14
C GLY A 86 -18.91 33.17 16.55
N ALA A 87 -19.05 31.97 15.97
CA ALA A 87 -18.07 30.88 16.05
C ALA A 87 -17.05 30.87 14.89
N ALA A 88 -17.24 31.78 13.91
CA ALA A 88 -16.23 32.13 12.92
C ALA A 88 -15.11 32.94 13.58
N LEU A 89 -13.85 32.60 13.28
CA LEU A 89 -12.68 33.35 13.76
C LEU A 89 -12.66 34.75 13.11
N PRO A 90 -12.29 35.81 13.84
CA PRO A 90 -12.21 37.15 13.27
C PRO A 90 -11.10 37.21 12.20
N ALA A 91 -11.41 37.78 11.04
CA ALA A 91 -10.41 38.08 10.02
C ALA A 91 -9.27 38.90 10.66
N VAL A 92 -8.03 38.58 10.30
CA VAL A 92 -6.86 39.37 10.69
C VAL A 92 -7.01 40.77 10.05
N PRO A 93 -6.85 41.87 10.81
CA PRO A 93 -6.86 43.21 10.25
C PRO A 93 -5.65 43.41 9.32
N LEU A 94 -5.86 43.17 8.04
CA LEU A 94 -4.96 43.66 6.99
C LEU A 94 -5.15 45.17 6.88
N ASP A 95 -4.04 45.89 7.00
CA ASP A 95 -3.89 47.34 7.05
C ASP A 95 -4.57 48.10 8.21
N ALA A 96 -3.71 48.67 9.07
CA ALA A 96 -4.01 49.84 9.89
C ALA A 96 -2.83 50.84 9.95
N PRO A 97 -2.33 51.36 8.81
CA PRO A 97 -1.31 52.41 8.78
C PRO A 97 -1.92 53.77 9.18
N GLY A 98 -2.17 53.97 10.48
CA GLY A 98 -2.75 55.19 11.04
C GLY A 98 -2.08 55.60 12.34
N ARG A 99 -1.47 56.79 12.37
CA ARG A 99 -1.03 57.43 13.61
C ARG A 99 -2.25 57.81 14.48
N ASP A 100 -1.99 58.10 15.75
CA ASP A 100 -2.94 58.68 16.71
C ASP A 100 -4.09 57.77 17.20
N SER A 101 -3.87 56.45 17.17
CA SER A 101 -4.59 55.50 18.05
C SER A 101 -3.65 54.41 18.56
N GLY A 102 -3.48 54.33 19.88
CA GLY A 102 -2.45 53.50 20.52
C GLY A 102 -2.57 52.00 20.19
N PRO A 103 -1.47 51.33 19.76
CA PRO A 103 -1.53 50.04 19.07
C PRO A 103 -2.22 48.91 19.87
N GLY A 104 -2.02 48.86 21.18
CA GLY A 104 -2.62 47.83 22.04
C GLY A 104 -4.16 47.84 22.09
N ARG A 105 -4.83 48.93 21.66
CA ARG A 105 -6.30 49.03 21.73
C ARG A 105 -7.01 48.25 20.63
N ALA A 106 -6.41 48.19 19.43
CA ALA A 106 -6.93 47.43 18.28
C ALA A 106 -6.54 45.95 18.39
N GLN A 107 -5.28 45.66 18.70
CA GLN A 107 -4.78 44.29 18.88
C GLN A 107 -5.57 43.55 19.99
N GLY A 108 -5.70 44.17 21.17
CA GLY A 108 -6.50 43.60 22.26
C GLY A 108 -8.01 43.49 21.94
N ALA A 109 -8.52 44.16 20.90
CA ALA A 109 -9.89 43.95 20.43
C ALA A 109 -10.01 42.69 19.57
N TRP A 110 -9.05 42.44 18.68
CA TRP A 110 -8.99 41.20 17.89
C TRP A 110 -8.76 39.97 18.77
N GLU A 111 -7.84 40.04 19.75
CA GLU A 111 -7.60 38.96 20.73
C GLU A 111 -8.89 38.57 21.48
N ARG A 112 -9.66 39.57 21.95
CA ARG A 112 -10.97 39.32 22.60
C ARG A 112 -12.01 38.68 21.68
N LEU A 113 -11.99 39.00 20.38
CA LEU A 113 -12.88 38.37 19.40
C LEU A 113 -12.46 36.93 19.09
N LEU A 114 -11.14 36.67 18.96
CA LEU A 114 -10.58 35.33 18.75
C LEU A 114 -10.92 34.40 19.92
N LEU A 115 -10.63 34.84 21.15
CA LEU A 115 -10.95 34.09 22.37
C LEU A 115 -12.45 33.82 22.49
N ARG A 116 -13.30 34.81 22.18
CA ARG A 116 -14.75 34.65 22.22
C ARG A 116 -15.26 33.64 21.19
N ALA A 117 -14.72 33.65 19.97
CA ALA A 117 -15.10 32.70 18.92
C ALA A 117 -14.66 31.27 19.27
N ALA A 118 -13.42 31.09 19.72
CA ALA A 118 -12.90 29.78 20.13
C ALA A 118 -13.70 29.17 21.29
N LEU A 119 -13.98 29.96 22.35
CA LEU A 119 -14.77 29.51 23.49
C LEU A 119 -16.22 29.20 23.11
N ARG A 120 -16.85 30.01 22.25
CA ARG A 120 -18.20 29.75 21.73
C ARG A 120 -18.29 28.45 20.94
N ARG A 121 -17.28 28.18 20.12
CA ARG A 121 -17.18 26.96 19.30
C ARG A 121 -17.01 25.72 20.17
N ALA A 122 -16.14 25.77 21.18
CA ALA A 122 -15.98 24.69 22.17
C ALA A 122 -17.26 24.46 23.01
N GLU A 123 -17.96 25.53 23.40
CA GLU A 123 -19.27 25.46 24.08
C GLU A 123 -20.31 24.75 23.19
N CYS A 124 -20.45 25.17 21.92
CA CYS A 124 -21.35 24.55 20.95
C CYS A 124 -21.05 23.07 20.75
N LEU A 125 -19.78 22.70 20.53
CA LEU A 125 -19.37 21.30 20.30
C LEU A 125 -19.71 20.42 21.52
N THR A 126 -19.48 20.94 22.73
CA THR A 126 -19.81 20.26 23.99
C THR A 126 -21.33 20.05 24.13
N GLN A 127 -22.13 21.11 23.90
CA GLN A 127 -23.59 21.02 23.98
C GLN A 127 -24.18 20.11 22.89
N CYS A 128 -23.69 20.22 21.65
CA CYS A 128 -24.15 19.39 20.53
C CYS A 128 -23.81 17.91 20.76
N GLY A 129 -22.60 17.61 21.23
CA GLY A 129 -22.19 16.25 21.61
C GLY A 129 -23.08 15.66 22.70
N ALA A 130 -23.38 16.42 23.76
CA ALA A 130 -24.29 15.98 24.82
C ALA A 130 -25.73 15.75 24.32
N ARG A 131 -26.24 16.60 23.42
CA ARG A 131 -27.59 16.46 22.82
C ARG A 131 -27.69 15.24 21.89
N ARG A 132 -26.64 14.91 21.12
CA ARG A 132 -26.66 13.81 20.14
C ARG A 132 -26.22 12.45 20.68
N LEU A 133 -25.38 12.43 21.71
CA LEU A 133 -24.80 11.19 22.27
C LEU A 133 -25.30 10.88 23.70
N GLY A 134 -25.98 11.83 24.35
CA GLY A 134 -26.50 11.71 25.71
C GLY A 134 -25.50 12.12 26.80
N PRO A 135 -25.85 11.92 28.09
CA PRO A 135 -24.99 12.25 29.22
C PRO A 135 -23.63 11.54 29.15
N GLY A 136 -22.55 12.29 29.35
CA GLY A 136 -21.17 11.83 29.14
C GLY A 136 -20.66 11.99 27.69
N GLY A 137 -21.54 12.32 26.74
CA GLY A 137 -21.19 12.72 25.37
C GLY A 137 -20.26 11.73 24.65
N ALA A 138 -19.29 12.27 23.91
CA ALA A 138 -18.28 11.47 23.22
C ALA A 138 -17.29 10.78 24.18
N ALA A 139 -17.12 11.26 25.42
CA ALA A 139 -16.17 10.69 26.37
C ALA A 139 -16.61 9.28 26.84
N ARG A 140 -17.91 9.04 26.99
CA ARG A 140 -18.50 7.72 27.33
C ARG A 140 -18.45 6.71 26.17
N LEU A 141 -17.96 7.12 24.99
CA LEU A 141 -17.93 6.34 23.76
C LEU A 141 -16.53 6.34 23.12
N ARG A 142 -15.50 6.71 23.90
CA ARG A 142 -14.10 6.65 23.47
C ARG A 142 -13.70 5.21 23.18
N VAL A 143 -12.96 5.02 22.08
CA VAL A 143 -12.45 3.72 21.63
C VAL A 143 -10.93 3.76 21.65
N GLY A 144 -10.27 2.80 22.30
CA GLY A 144 -8.80 2.72 22.37
C GLY A 144 -8.14 2.48 21.01
N SER A 145 -6.87 2.88 20.88
CA SER A 145 -6.07 2.86 19.63
C SER A 145 -6.18 1.54 18.87
N ALA A 146 -5.74 0.44 19.49
CA ALA A 146 -5.75 -0.90 18.89
C ALA A 146 -7.14 -1.32 18.36
N LEU A 147 -8.22 -0.90 19.02
CA LEU A 147 -9.58 -1.19 18.55
C LEU A 147 -10.02 -0.24 17.42
N ARG A 148 -9.64 1.04 17.46
CA ARG A 148 -9.88 1.95 16.31
C ARG A 148 -9.21 1.40 15.05
N ASP A 149 -8.02 0.84 15.18
CA ASP A 149 -7.26 0.23 14.09
C ASP A 149 -7.85 -1.12 13.64
N ALA A 150 -8.31 -1.98 14.56
CA ALA A 150 -9.06 -3.19 14.20
C ALA A 150 -10.31 -2.85 13.37
N PHE A 151 -11.10 -1.83 13.77
CA PHE A 151 -12.20 -1.35 12.95
C PHE A 151 -11.75 -0.64 11.65
N ARG A 152 -10.56 -0.01 11.58
CA ARG A 152 -10.00 0.55 10.32
C ARG A 152 -9.63 -0.56 9.33
N ARG A 153 -9.07 -1.66 9.84
CA ARG A 153 -8.81 -2.92 9.12
C ARG A 153 -10.09 -3.76 8.91
N ARG A 154 -11.27 -3.21 9.23
CA ARG A 154 -12.59 -3.89 9.09
C ARG A 154 -12.68 -5.25 9.80
N GLU A 155 -11.89 -5.47 10.85
CA GLU A 155 -11.81 -6.73 11.60
C GLU A 155 -13.16 -7.31 12.08
N PRO A 156 -14.19 -6.52 12.48
CA PRO A 156 -15.52 -7.06 12.79
C PRO A 156 -16.12 -7.93 11.66
N TYR A 157 -15.78 -7.67 10.40
CA TYR A 157 -16.29 -8.43 9.26
C TYR A 157 -15.64 -9.82 9.11
N ASN A 158 -14.42 -10.01 9.61
CA ASN A 158 -13.74 -11.31 9.72
C ASN A 158 -14.55 -12.28 10.63
N TYR A 159 -15.05 -11.76 11.76
CA TYR A 159 -15.92 -12.51 12.67
C TYR A 159 -17.35 -12.66 12.12
N LEU A 160 -17.92 -11.59 11.53
CA LEU A 160 -19.27 -11.62 10.97
C LEU A 160 -19.40 -12.63 9.82
N GLN A 161 -18.44 -12.75 8.90
CA GLN A 161 -18.58 -13.68 7.76
C GLN A 161 -18.75 -15.13 8.23
N ARG A 162 -17.92 -15.56 9.20
CA ARG A 162 -17.97 -16.90 9.76
C ARG A 162 -19.21 -17.13 10.62
N ALA A 163 -19.70 -16.12 11.34
CA ALA A 163 -20.96 -16.22 12.07
C ALA A 163 -22.19 -16.28 11.13
N TYR A 164 -22.20 -15.50 10.04
CA TYR A 164 -23.24 -15.58 9.00
C TYR A 164 -23.23 -16.94 8.27
N TYR A 165 -22.05 -17.51 8.00
CA TYR A 165 -21.91 -18.85 7.44
C TYR A 165 -22.55 -19.93 8.33
N GLN A 166 -22.27 -19.89 9.63
CA GLN A 166 -22.87 -20.81 10.62
C GLN A 166 -24.39 -20.63 10.73
N LEU A 167 -24.90 -19.40 10.60
CA LEU A 167 -26.33 -19.09 10.49
C LEU A 167 -26.92 -19.38 9.10
N LYS A 168 -26.16 -20.00 8.18
CA LYS A 168 -26.54 -20.35 6.80
C LYS A 168 -26.93 -19.14 5.92
N LYS A 169 -26.55 -17.92 6.30
CA LYS A 169 -26.83 -16.66 5.58
C LYS A 169 -25.70 -16.35 4.60
N LEU A 170 -25.53 -17.22 3.60
CA LEU A 170 -24.36 -17.26 2.73
C LEU A 170 -24.08 -15.94 1.99
N ASP A 171 -25.12 -15.22 1.55
CA ASP A 171 -24.94 -13.91 0.88
C ASP A 171 -24.36 -12.84 1.82
N LEU A 172 -24.71 -12.86 3.11
CA LEU A 172 -24.11 -11.97 4.11
C LEU A 172 -22.71 -12.41 4.50
N ALA A 173 -22.43 -13.73 4.45
CA ALA A 173 -21.08 -14.25 4.64
C ALA A 173 -20.15 -13.78 3.52
N ALA A 174 -20.59 -13.90 2.26
CA ALA A 174 -19.86 -13.41 1.09
C ALA A 174 -19.61 -11.88 1.15
N ALA A 175 -20.63 -11.09 1.49
CA ALA A 175 -20.49 -9.63 1.59
C ALA A 175 -19.55 -9.21 2.72
N ALA A 176 -19.64 -9.84 3.91
CA ALA A 176 -18.72 -9.57 5.01
C ALA A 176 -17.29 -10.03 4.69
N ALA A 177 -17.10 -11.19 4.05
CA ALA A 177 -15.80 -11.67 3.60
C ALA A 177 -15.16 -10.71 2.59
N HIS A 178 -15.93 -10.21 1.62
CA HIS A 178 -15.50 -9.21 0.65
C HIS A 178 -15.12 -7.89 1.33
N THR A 179 -15.96 -7.40 2.24
CA THR A 179 -15.74 -6.17 3.02
C THR A 179 -14.41 -6.21 3.79
N PHE A 180 -14.08 -7.36 4.41
CA PHE A 180 -12.79 -7.55 5.10
C PHE A 180 -11.63 -7.74 4.12
N PHE A 181 -11.80 -8.54 3.06
CA PHE A 181 -10.76 -8.83 2.08
C PHE A 181 -10.26 -7.56 1.37
N VAL A 182 -11.18 -6.68 0.96
CA VAL A 182 -10.85 -5.37 0.38
C VAL A 182 -10.01 -4.50 1.32
N ALA A 183 -10.12 -4.66 2.64
CA ALA A 183 -9.25 -3.97 3.61
C ALA A 183 -7.99 -4.74 4.00
N ASN A 184 -7.84 -6.01 3.59
CA ASN A 184 -6.73 -6.90 3.96
C ASN A 184 -6.44 -7.92 2.83
N PRO A 185 -6.03 -7.48 1.63
CA PRO A 185 -5.90 -8.37 0.45
C PRO A 185 -4.87 -9.49 0.64
N THR A 186 -3.90 -9.31 1.54
CA THR A 186 -2.89 -10.30 1.91
C THR A 186 -3.37 -11.38 2.91
N HIS A 187 -4.59 -11.29 3.43
CA HIS A 187 -5.11 -12.21 4.43
C HIS A 187 -5.50 -13.57 3.83
N LEU A 188 -4.52 -14.48 3.75
CA LEU A 188 -4.60 -15.81 3.11
C LEU A 188 -5.92 -16.56 3.39
N GLN A 189 -6.33 -16.67 4.65
CA GLN A 189 -7.54 -17.40 5.03
C GLN A 189 -8.82 -16.78 4.44
N MET A 190 -8.86 -15.45 4.25
CA MET A 190 -10.01 -14.79 3.63
C MET A 190 -10.00 -14.99 2.11
N ARG A 191 -8.83 -15.01 1.47
CA ARG A 191 -8.71 -15.36 0.05
C ARG A 191 -9.26 -16.77 -0.23
N GLU A 192 -8.97 -17.72 0.65
CA GLU A 192 -9.53 -19.08 0.61
C GLU A 192 -11.05 -19.11 0.83
N ASP A 193 -11.56 -18.45 1.88
CA ASP A 193 -13.01 -18.38 2.15
C ASP A 193 -13.77 -17.68 1.01
N MET A 194 -13.18 -16.64 0.39
CA MET A 194 -13.72 -15.96 -0.80
C MET A 194 -13.77 -16.89 -2.02
N ALA A 195 -12.68 -17.62 -2.31
CA ALA A 195 -12.66 -18.61 -3.40
C ALA A 195 -13.61 -19.79 -3.14
N LYS A 196 -13.86 -20.14 -1.88
CA LYS A 196 -14.88 -21.12 -1.45
C LYS A 196 -16.30 -20.57 -1.63
N TYR A 197 -16.58 -19.32 -1.27
CA TYR A 197 -17.89 -18.69 -1.52
C TYR A 197 -18.18 -18.52 -3.01
N ARG A 198 -17.19 -18.09 -3.83
CA ARG A 198 -17.33 -17.97 -5.30
C ARG A 198 -17.70 -19.31 -5.97
N ARG A 199 -17.41 -20.46 -5.33
CA ARG A 199 -17.76 -21.82 -5.79
C ARG A 199 -19.11 -22.35 -5.28
N MET A 200 -19.81 -21.65 -4.39
CA MET A 200 -21.10 -22.11 -3.84
C MET A 200 -22.26 -21.68 -4.76
N SER A 201 -22.97 -22.64 -5.35
CA SER A 201 -24.16 -22.41 -6.21
C SER A 201 -25.36 -21.73 -5.53
N ARG A 202 -25.26 -21.40 -4.23
CA ARG A 202 -26.24 -20.62 -3.46
C ARG A 202 -25.82 -19.18 -3.21
N VAL A 203 -24.58 -18.81 -3.50
CA VAL A 203 -24.05 -17.44 -3.42
C VAL A 203 -24.10 -16.83 -4.82
N ARG A 204 -24.56 -15.59 -4.93
CA ARG A 204 -24.64 -14.87 -6.22
C ARG A 204 -23.42 -13.97 -6.42
N PRO A 205 -23.04 -13.63 -7.67
CA PRO A 205 -22.01 -12.62 -7.93
C PRO A 205 -22.28 -11.30 -7.20
N GLN A 206 -23.54 -10.86 -7.14
CA GLN A 206 -23.94 -9.60 -6.48
C GLN A 206 -23.86 -9.65 -4.94
N SER A 207 -23.57 -10.82 -4.36
CA SER A 207 -23.33 -11.00 -2.92
C SER A 207 -21.87 -10.67 -2.55
N PHE A 208 -20.97 -10.58 -3.53
CA PHE A 208 -19.62 -10.04 -3.38
C PHE A 208 -19.68 -8.51 -3.56
N ARG A 209 -19.80 -7.81 -2.43
CA ARG A 209 -19.80 -6.34 -2.37
C ARG A 209 -19.20 -5.88 -1.05
N ASP A 210 -18.46 -4.78 -1.10
CA ASP A 210 -17.94 -4.11 0.09
C ASP A 210 -19.05 -3.23 0.71
N LEU A 211 -19.40 -3.55 1.96
CA LEU A 211 -20.44 -2.91 2.75
C LEU A 211 -20.04 -1.54 3.32
N GLU A 212 -18.75 -1.18 3.21
CA GLU A 212 -18.19 0.11 3.66
C GLU A 212 -17.44 0.84 2.52
N THR A 213 -17.81 0.60 1.26
CA THR A 213 -17.30 1.35 0.09
C THR A 213 -17.69 2.82 0.20
N PRO A 214 -16.75 3.79 0.20
CA PRO A 214 -17.09 5.21 0.14
C PRO A 214 -17.78 5.56 -1.20
N PRO A 215 -18.81 6.42 -1.23
CA PRO A 215 -19.56 6.73 -2.45
C PRO A 215 -18.69 7.23 -3.60
N HIS A 216 -17.69 8.06 -3.31
CA HIS A 216 -16.77 8.59 -4.32
C HIS A 216 -15.94 7.51 -5.02
N TRP A 217 -15.52 6.45 -4.32
CA TRP A 217 -14.82 5.32 -4.93
C TRP A 217 -15.76 4.52 -5.83
N ALA A 218 -16.97 4.21 -5.36
CA ALA A 218 -17.96 3.48 -6.17
C ALA A 218 -18.34 4.22 -7.47
N ALA A 219 -18.49 5.55 -7.40
CA ALA A 219 -18.76 6.38 -8.58
C ALA A 219 -17.52 6.57 -9.49
N TYR A 220 -16.32 6.63 -8.91
CA TYR A 220 -15.06 6.72 -9.67
C TYR A 220 -14.77 5.44 -10.45
N ASP A 221 -14.87 4.28 -9.80
CA ASP A 221 -14.55 2.98 -10.39
C ASP A 221 -15.52 2.62 -11.52
N GLU A 222 -16.83 2.85 -11.33
CA GLU A 222 -17.85 2.71 -12.39
C GLU A 222 -17.63 3.71 -13.53
N GLY A 223 -17.20 4.94 -13.21
CA GLY A 223 -16.82 5.94 -14.22
C GLY A 223 -15.63 5.51 -15.07
N LEU A 224 -14.62 4.87 -14.48
CA LEU A 224 -13.49 4.29 -15.19
C LEU A 224 -13.89 3.06 -16.03
N GLU A 225 -14.75 2.18 -15.50
CA GLU A 225 -15.28 1.01 -16.23
C GLU A 225 -16.00 1.44 -17.51
N LEU A 226 -16.82 2.49 -17.43
CA LEU A 226 -17.53 3.08 -18.58
C LEU A 226 -16.58 3.78 -19.56
N LEU A 227 -15.52 4.48 -19.09
CA LEU A 227 -14.47 4.99 -19.98
C LEU A 227 -13.70 3.87 -20.70
N GLY A 228 -13.44 2.75 -20.03
CA GLY A 228 -12.82 1.57 -20.63
C GLY A 228 -13.67 0.96 -21.76
N ARG A 229 -15.00 1.07 -21.66
CA ARG A 229 -15.95 0.71 -22.73
C ARG A 229 -16.13 1.77 -23.82
N GLN A 230 -15.44 2.92 -23.71
CA GLN A 230 -15.61 4.11 -24.56
C GLN A 230 -16.99 4.79 -24.41
N GLU A 231 -17.74 4.48 -23.35
CA GLU A 231 -19.09 4.97 -23.06
C GLU A 231 -19.05 6.34 -22.33
N ALA A 232 -18.28 7.29 -22.88
CA ALA A 232 -17.95 8.57 -22.24
C ALA A 232 -19.17 9.37 -21.75
N GLY A 233 -20.29 9.33 -22.48
CA GLY A 233 -21.54 10.00 -22.09
C GLY A 233 -22.23 9.39 -20.86
N LEU A 234 -21.96 8.13 -20.53
CA LEU A 234 -22.42 7.47 -19.30
C LEU A 234 -21.38 7.58 -18.18
N ALA A 235 -20.09 7.59 -18.51
CA ALA A 235 -19.01 7.82 -17.54
C ALA A 235 -19.08 9.22 -16.89
N LEU A 236 -19.37 10.26 -17.69
CA LEU A 236 -19.41 11.65 -17.24
C LEU A 236 -20.20 11.90 -15.94
N PRO A 237 -21.48 11.53 -15.81
CA PRO A 237 -22.23 11.75 -14.58
C PRO A 237 -21.65 11.00 -13.37
N ARG A 238 -21.08 9.81 -13.56
CA ARG A 238 -20.45 9.04 -12.46
C ARG A 238 -19.13 9.69 -12.01
N LEU A 239 -18.33 10.22 -12.93
CA LEU A 239 -17.10 10.97 -12.60
C LEU A 239 -17.38 12.34 -11.97
N GLU A 240 -18.41 13.07 -12.40
CA GLU A 240 -18.83 14.32 -11.75
C GLU A 240 -19.41 14.05 -10.34
N GLU A 241 -20.17 12.96 -10.16
CA GLU A 241 -20.63 12.49 -8.84
C GLU A 241 -19.45 12.11 -7.94
N ALA A 242 -18.45 11.38 -8.46
CA ALA A 242 -17.23 11.04 -7.73
C ALA A 242 -16.49 12.30 -7.24
N LEU A 243 -16.44 13.36 -8.07
CA LEU A 243 -15.81 14.62 -7.72
C LEU A 243 -16.61 15.42 -6.66
N GLN A 244 -17.93 15.39 -6.73
CA GLN A 244 -18.78 16.01 -5.71
C GLN A 244 -18.70 15.25 -4.36
N GLU A 245 -18.75 13.91 -4.39
CA GLU A 245 -18.66 13.08 -3.19
C GLU A 245 -17.27 13.16 -2.53
N ILE A 246 -16.15 13.12 -3.27
CA ILE A 246 -14.82 13.24 -2.63
C ILE A 246 -14.68 14.58 -1.90
N LEU A 247 -15.11 15.69 -2.51
CA LEU A 247 -15.08 17.02 -1.87
C LEU A 247 -16.03 17.07 -0.66
N ALA A 248 -17.22 16.48 -0.74
CA ALA A 248 -18.15 16.39 0.38
C ALA A 248 -17.60 15.52 1.54
N GLN A 249 -16.94 14.40 1.25
CA GLN A 249 -16.28 13.55 2.25
C GLN A 249 -15.08 14.25 2.88
N MET A 250 -14.31 15.03 2.12
CA MET A 250 -13.26 15.88 2.65
C MET A 250 -13.83 16.91 3.65
N GLU A 251 -14.90 17.65 3.31
CA GLU A 251 -15.53 18.56 4.28
C GLU A 251 -16.10 17.83 5.50
N SER A 252 -16.72 16.66 5.30
CA SER A 252 -17.21 15.83 6.40
C SER A 252 -16.07 15.46 7.36
N CYS A 253 -14.96 14.94 6.83
CA CYS A 253 -13.75 14.62 7.61
C CYS A 253 -13.23 15.86 8.37
N ARG A 254 -13.09 16.99 7.66
CA ARG A 254 -12.58 18.26 8.21
C ARG A 254 -13.45 18.82 9.34
N ALA A 255 -14.76 18.61 9.29
CA ALA A 255 -15.68 18.93 10.38
C ALA A 255 -15.46 18.04 11.62
N GLY A 256 -14.97 16.80 11.46
CA GLY A 256 -14.64 15.91 12.58
C GLY A 256 -13.42 16.32 13.41
N CYS A 257 -12.53 17.16 12.86
CA CYS A 257 -11.22 17.49 13.43
C CYS A 257 -11.23 18.35 14.70
N GLU A 258 -12.38 18.89 15.12
CA GLU A 258 -12.50 19.78 16.29
C GLU A 258 -13.09 19.07 17.52
N GLY A 259 -13.30 17.75 17.45
CA GLY A 259 -13.61 16.94 18.62
C GLY A 259 -12.42 16.84 19.58
N PRO A 260 -12.64 16.44 20.85
CA PRO A 260 -11.55 16.07 21.74
C PRO A 260 -10.76 14.92 21.12
N GLU A 261 -9.45 15.09 21.04
CA GLU A 261 -8.57 14.15 20.35
C GLU A 261 -8.60 12.76 20.99
N GLU A 262 -8.39 11.75 20.14
CA GLU A 262 -8.27 10.35 20.55
C GLU A 262 -6.87 9.79 20.28
N GLN A 263 -5.94 10.60 19.76
CA GLN A 263 -4.71 10.10 19.16
C GLN A 263 -3.56 11.13 19.12
N GLN A 264 -2.75 11.14 20.18
CA GLN A 264 -1.30 11.05 20.04
C GLN A 264 -0.88 9.65 20.52
N SER A 265 0.34 9.19 20.22
CA SER A 265 0.88 7.97 20.81
C SER A 265 1.28 8.23 22.26
N GLU A 266 1.30 7.17 23.09
CA GLU A 266 1.77 7.24 24.48
C GLU A 266 3.25 7.72 24.55
N GLU A 267 4.00 7.51 23.46
CA GLU A 267 5.37 7.99 23.21
C GLU A 267 5.50 9.51 23.08
N GLU A 268 4.44 10.26 22.74
CA GLU A 268 4.49 11.73 22.66
C GLU A 268 4.09 12.43 23.98
N GLU A 269 3.40 11.76 24.90
CA GLU A 269 3.02 12.35 26.20
C GLU A 269 4.22 12.52 27.15
N GLU A 270 5.27 11.69 27.04
CA GLU A 270 6.50 11.83 27.87
C GLU A 270 7.27 13.13 27.59
N GLY A 271 7.08 13.75 26.42
CA GLY A 271 7.69 15.04 26.06
C GLY A 271 6.85 16.28 26.41
N ALA A 272 5.54 16.12 26.62
CA ALA A 272 4.57 17.22 26.63
C ALA A 272 4.38 17.92 28.00
N GLY A 273 5.26 17.69 28.96
CA GLY A 273 5.16 18.18 30.35
C GLY A 273 5.30 19.69 30.58
N SER A 274 5.16 20.53 29.53
CA SER A 274 5.25 21.99 29.64
C SER A 274 3.88 22.62 29.89
N GLN A 275 3.74 23.35 31.00
CA GLN A 275 2.55 24.18 31.27
C GLN A 275 2.60 25.48 30.44
N GLY A 276 2.37 25.35 29.13
CA GLY A 276 2.32 26.48 28.21
C GLY A 276 1.23 27.50 28.57
N GLY A 277 1.45 28.75 28.18
CA GLY A 277 0.50 29.84 28.37
C GLY A 277 -0.81 29.63 27.59
N LEU A 278 -1.87 30.35 27.97
CA LEU A 278 -3.19 30.24 27.33
C LEU A 278 -3.14 30.35 25.80
N TYR A 279 -2.31 31.25 25.27
CA TYR A 279 -2.13 31.41 23.83
C TYR A 279 -1.40 30.23 23.17
N GLU A 280 -0.46 29.59 23.85
CA GLU A 280 0.27 28.41 23.35
C GLU A 280 -0.64 27.18 23.33
N ILE A 281 -1.50 27.01 24.35
CA ILE A 281 -2.54 25.97 24.38
C ILE A 281 -3.54 26.16 23.23
N ILE A 282 -3.98 27.40 22.98
CA ILE A 282 -4.90 27.71 21.87
C ILE A 282 -4.23 27.51 20.51
N ALA A 283 -2.98 27.95 20.34
CA ALA A 283 -2.21 27.74 19.13
C ALA A 283 -2.01 26.24 18.86
N GLY A 284 -1.58 25.47 19.87
CA GLY A 284 -1.41 24.03 19.79
C GLY A 284 -2.69 23.30 19.40
N HIS A 285 -3.85 23.68 19.96
CA HIS A 285 -5.14 23.14 19.53
C HIS A 285 -5.44 23.42 18.05
N TRP A 286 -5.29 24.68 17.60
CA TRP A 286 -5.56 25.03 16.20
C TRP A 286 -4.56 24.39 15.22
N ILE A 287 -3.29 24.24 15.61
CA ILE A 287 -2.29 23.50 14.83
C ILE A 287 -2.76 22.06 14.61
N ARG A 288 -3.22 21.36 15.67
CA ARG A 288 -3.68 19.97 15.55
C ARG A 288 -4.99 19.83 14.77
N VAL A 289 -5.93 20.79 14.91
CA VAL A 289 -7.11 20.90 14.05
C VAL A 289 -6.71 21.04 12.57
N LEU A 290 -5.73 21.90 12.26
CA LEU A 290 -5.24 22.11 10.89
C LEU A 290 -4.49 20.89 10.35
N GLN A 291 -3.63 20.23 11.14
CA GLN A 291 -2.96 18.97 10.77
C GLN A 291 -3.99 17.89 10.41
N CYS A 292 -5.04 17.72 11.22
CA CYS A 292 -6.14 16.78 10.94
C CYS A 292 -6.87 17.14 9.64
N ARG A 293 -7.23 18.43 9.47
CA ARG A 293 -7.94 18.92 8.28
C ARG A 293 -7.18 18.76 6.96
N GLN A 294 -5.84 18.78 7.03
CA GLN A 294 -4.96 18.48 5.91
C GLN A 294 -4.83 16.97 5.70
N ARG A 295 -4.68 16.18 6.77
CA ARG A 295 -4.66 14.71 6.70
C ARG A 295 -5.91 14.13 6.04
N CYS A 296 -7.08 14.77 6.21
CA CYS A 296 -8.32 14.41 5.50
C CYS A 296 -8.19 14.32 3.96
N VAL A 297 -7.24 15.03 3.34
CA VAL A 297 -6.98 14.92 1.89
C VAL A 297 -6.44 13.52 1.58
N GLY A 298 -5.41 13.09 2.30
CA GLY A 298 -4.85 11.74 2.19
C GLY A 298 -5.82 10.64 2.66
N ASP A 299 -6.49 10.84 3.80
CA ASP A 299 -7.40 9.83 4.37
C ASP A 299 -8.60 9.53 3.43
N THR A 300 -9.06 10.50 2.64
CA THR A 300 -10.15 10.30 1.65
C THR A 300 -9.66 9.79 0.30
N ALA A 301 -8.43 10.14 -0.10
CA ALA A 301 -7.73 9.60 -1.27
C ALA A 301 -7.10 8.21 -1.04
N THR A 302 -7.16 7.66 0.17
CA THR A 302 -6.71 6.29 0.46
C THR A 302 -7.82 5.29 0.09
N ARG A 303 -7.59 4.43 -0.92
CA ARG A 303 -8.45 3.26 -1.15
C ARG A 303 -8.41 2.34 0.08
N PRO A 304 -9.53 1.70 0.48
CA PRO A 304 -9.51 0.64 1.48
C PRO A 304 -8.41 -0.40 1.21
N GLY A 305 -7.77 -0.89 2.27
CA GLY A 305 -6.70 -1.90 2.18
C GLY A 305 -5.31 -1.38 1.84
N ARG A 306 -5.19 -0.16 1.30
CA ARG A 306 -3.90 0.50 1.07
C ARG A 306 -3.39 1.19 2.33
N SER A 307 -2.06 1.30 2.42
CA SER A 307 -1.40 2.02 3.53
C SER A 307 -1.17 3.51 3.22
N PHE A 308 -1.27 3.89 1.95
CA PHE A 308 -0.95 5.22 1.43
C PHE A 308 -2.10 5.77 0.57
N PRO A 309 -2.24 7.10 0.45
CA PRO A 309 -3.19 7.71 -0.46
C PRO A 309 -2.83 7.44 -1.93
N VAL A 310 -3.84 7.42 -2.80
CA VAL A 310 -3.63 7.56 -4.25
C VAL A 310 -3.07 8.98 -4.49
N PRO A 311 -1.85 9.10 -5.06
CA PRO A 311 -1.26 10.42 -5.34
C PRO A 311 -2.10 11.15 -6.37
N ASP A 312 -2.21 12.48 -6.22
CA ASP A 312 -2.93 13.37 -7.15
C ASP A 312 -4.33 12.88 -7.56
N PHE A 313 -5.10 12.31 -6.63
CA PHE A 313 -6.45 11.81 -6.93
C PHE A 313 -7.38 12.89 -7.50
N LEU A 314 -7.37 14.11 -6.95
CA LEU A 314 -8.15 15.24 -7.47
C LEU A 314 -7.68 15.70 -8.87
N PRO A 315 -6.39 16.02 -9.11
CA PRO A 315 -5.88 16.26 -10.46
C PRO A 315 -6.20 15.13 -11.45
N SER A 316 -6.06 13.86 -11.05
CA SER A 316 -6.30 12.70 -11.90
C SER A 316 -7.77 12.57 -12.29
N LEU A 317 -8.71 12.80 -11.37
CA LEU A 317 -10.14 12.84 -11.66
C LEU A 317 -10.49 13.97 -12.63
N LEU A 318 -9.91 15.17 -12.45
CA LEU A 318 -10.06 16.29 -13.39
C LEU A 318 -9.46 15.95 -14.78
N ARG A 319 -8.34 15.21 -14.83
CA ARG A 319 -7.75 14.69 -16.07
C ARG A 319 -8.67 13.69 -16.79
N GLN A 320 -9.40 12.83 -16.07
CA GLN A 320 -10.40 11.94 -16.69
C GLN A 320 -11.65 12.72 -17.14
N LEU A 321 -12.14 13.66 -16.33
CA LEU A 321 -13.29 14.50 -16.67
C LEU A 321 -13.06 15.31 -17.95
N HIS A 322 -11.89 15.95 -18.13
CA HIS A 322 -11.65 16.70 -19.37
C HIS A 322 -11.57 15.81 -20.61
N LYS A 323 -11.07 14.57 -20.48
CA LYS A 323 -11.04 13.60 -21.60
C LYS A 323 -12.46 13.17 -21.97
N ALA A 324 -13.29 12.84 -20.98
CA ALA A 324 -14.67 12.44 -21.17
C ALA A 324 -15.53 13.57 -21.77
N HIS A 325 -15.40 14.80 -21.26
CA HIS A 325 -16.07 15.97 -21.82
C HIS A 325 -15.63 16.25 -23.27
N ALA A 326 -14.34 16.12 -23.59
CA ALA A 326 -13.85 16.30 -24.96
C ALA A 326 -14.35 15.20 -25.92
N GLN A 327 -14.39 13.94 -25.49
CA GLN A 327 -14.95 12.82 -26.27
C GLN A 327 -16.44 13.02 -26.59
N VAL A 328 -17.19 13.71 -25.72
CA VAL A 328 -18.61 14.05 -25.93
C VAL A 328 -18.79 15.39 -26.69
N GLY A 329 -17.70 16.11 -26.98
CA GLY A 329 -17.72 17.41 -27.69
C GLY A 329 -17.96 18.63 -26.80
N ASN A 330 -18.03 18.46 -25.48
CA ASN A 330 -18.26 19.52 -24.49
C ASN A 330 -16.98 20.32 -24.18
N LEU A 331 -16.37 20.92 -25.21
CA LEU A 331 -15.06 21.59 -25.11
C LEU A 331 -14.96 22.66 -24.01
N SER A 332 -16.06 23.38 -23.70
CA SER A 332 -16.06 24.35 -22.59
C SER A 332 -15.86 23.69 -21.23
N GLN A 333 -16.53 22.55 -20.96
CA GLN A 333 -16.39 21.81 -19.70
C GLN A 333 -15.05 21.04 -19.66
N ALA A 334 -14.54 20.61 -20.82
CA ALA A 334 -13.19 20.09 -20.93
C ALA A 334 -12.14 21.16 -20.55
N MET A 335 -12.25 22.38 -21.07
CA MET A 335 -11.39 23.50 -20.69
C MET A 335 -11.50 23.86 -19.21
N GLU A 336 -12.70 23.89 -18.63
CA GLU A 336 -12.92 24.19 -17.21
C GLU A 336 -12.14 23.22 -16.30
N ASN A 337 -12.16 21.93 -16.65
CA ASN A 337 -11.40 20.88 -15.96
C ASN A 337 -9.87 20.99 -16.19
N VAL A 338 -9.40 21.30 -17.41
CA VAL A 338 -7.96 21.52 -17.69
C VAL A 338 -7.43 22.75 -16.94
N LEU A 339 -8.19 23.84 -16.91
CA LEU A 339 -7.86 25.03 -16.10
C LEU A 339 -7.79 24.68 -14.61
N SER A 340 -8.67 23.81 -14.11
CA SER A 340 -8.58 23.31 -12.73
C SER A 340 -7.34 22.46 -12.46
N VAL A 341 -6.86 21.65 -13.42
CA VAL A 341 -5.57 20.93 -13.30
C VAL A 341 -4.41 21.92 -13.20
N LEU A 342 -4.41 22.98 -14.00
CA LEU A 342 -3.39 24.03 -13.99
C LEU A 342 -3.35 24.88 -12.69
N LEU A 343 -4.37 24.79 -11.83
CA LEU A 343 -4.30 25.36 -10.47
C LEU A 343 -3.45 24.53 -9.50
N PHE A 344 -3.36 23.21 -9.72
CA PHE A 344 -2.45 22.33 -8.98
C PHE A 344 -1.04 22.38 -9.58
N TYR A 345 -0.95 22.31 -10.92
CA TYR A 345 0.31 22.28 -11.65
C TYR A 345 0.35 23.36 -12.75
N PRO A 346 0.72 24.61 -12.41
CA PRO A 346 0.81 25.71 -13.38
C PRO A 346 1.77 25.43 -14.54
N GLU A 347 2.80 24.61 -14.31
CA GLU A 347 3.83 24.27 -15.29
C GLU A 347 3.61 22.95 -16.03
N ASP A 348 2.40 22.37 -15.97
CA ASP A 348 2.05 21.16 -16.74
C ASP A 348 1.90 21.50 -18.23
N GLU A 349 2.99 21.36 -18.98
CA GLU A 349 3.03 21.58 -20.44
C GLU A 349 2.04 20.71 -21.22
N THR A 350 1.64 19.55 -20.70
CA THR A 350 0.63 18.70 -21.35
C THR A 350 -0.76 19.32 -21.22
N ALA A 351 -1.09 19.84 -20.04
CA ALA A 351 -2.32 20.59 -19.79
C ALA A 351 -2.34 21.92 -20.54
N LYS A 352 -1.23 22.67 -20.58
CA LYS A 352 -1.09 23.90 -21.39
C LYS A 352 -1.34 23.63 -22.88
N LYS A 353 -0.77 22.55 -23.42
CA LYS A 353 -0.96 22.14 -24.83
C LYS A 353 -2.41 21.80 -25.14
N VAL A 354 -3.04 20.95 -24.33
CA VAL A 354 -4.45 20.55 -24.50
C VAL A 354 -5.40 21.74 -24.34
N LEU A 355 -5.10 22.67 -23.44
CA LEU A 355 -5.85 23.92 -23.29
C LEU A 355 -5.83 24.76 -24.58
N ASN A 356 -4.65 24.93 -25.18
CA ASN A 356 -4.49 25.65 -26.44
C ASN A 356 -5.20 24.94 -27.60
N GLU A 357 -5.13 23.61 -27.67
CA GLU A 357 -5.87 22.81 -28.66
C GLU A 357 -7.38 23.05 -28.56
N TYR A 358 -7.98 23.01 -27.36
CA TYR A 358 -9.41 23.32 -27.17
C TYR A 358 -9.76 24.78 -27.47
N GLN A 359 -8.89 25.74 -27.13
CA GLN A 359 -9.09 27.16 -27.47
C GLN A 359 -9.16 27.36 -28.99
N THR A 360 -8.24 26.77 -29.75
CA THR A 360 -8.25 26.87 -31.23
C THR A 360 -9.48 26.23 -31.86
N GLN A 361 -10.04 25.18 -31.26
CA GLN A 361 -11.28 24.53 -31.72
C GLN A 361 -12.55 25.34 -31.38
N LEU A 362 -12.55 26.09 -30.28
CA LEU A 362 -13.67 26.96 -29.87
C LEU A 362 -13.69 28.31 -30.60
N GLY A 363 -12.56 28.77 -31.12
CA GLY A 363 -12.42 29.96 -31.96
C GLY A 363 -12.53 31.29 -31.21
N GLU A 364 -13.69 31.60 -30.64
CA GLU A 364 -13.88 32.82 -29.85
C GLU A 364 -13.58 32.60 -28.36
N PRO A 365 -12.76 33.47 -27.73
CA PRO A 365 -12.48 33.39 -26.29
C PRO A 365 -13.73 33.77 -25.49
N ARG A 366 -14.36 32.79 -24.83
CA ARG A 366 -15.58 33.00 -24.03
C ARG A 366 -15.26 33.74 -22.72
N PRO A 367 -15.70 35.00 -22.53
CA PRO A 367 -15.46 35.71 -21.27
C PRO A 367 -16.21 35.01 -20.13
N GLY A 368 -15.50 34.75 -19.03
CA GLY A 368 -16.02 34.03 -17.86
C GLY A 368 -15.72 32.53 -17.82
N LEU A 369 -15.08 31.96 -18.85
CA LEU A 369 -14.57 30.58 -18.79
C LEU A 369 -13.27 30.53 -17.96
N GLY A 370 -13.37 30.02 -16.74
CA GLY A 370 -12.25 29.83 -15.80
C GLY A 370 -12.13 28.38 -15.30
N PRO A 371 -11.33 28.11 -14.27
CA PRO A 371 -11.32 26.83 -13.56
C PRO A 371 -12.55 26.67 -12.65
N ARG A 372 -12.95 25.41 -12.37
CA ARG A 372 -14.10 25.06 -11.50
C ARG A 372 -14.01 25.74 -10.13
N GLU A 373 -15.09 26.37 -9.67
CA GLU A 373 -15.11 27.24 -8.47
C GLU A 373 -14.87 26.45 -7.16
N ASP A 374 -15.29 25.19 -7.10
CA ASP A 374 -15.06 24.29 -5.97
C ASP A 374 -13.58 23.91 -5.81
N ILE A 375 -12.88 23.64 -6.91
CA ILE A 375 -11.43 23.42 -6.95
C ILE A 375 -10.67 24.68 -6.54
N GLN A 376 -11.05 25.87 -7.07
CA GLN A 376 -10.48 27.14 -6.63
C GLN A 376 -10.61 27.31 -5.11
N ARG A 377 -11.81 27.07 -4.56
CA ARG A 377 -12.11 27.18 -3.12
C ARG A 377 -11.34 26.16 -2.27
N PHE A 378 -11.15 24.95 -2.77
CA PHE A 378 -10.33 23.91 -2.14
C PHE A 378 -8.86 24.34 -2.05
N ILE A 379 -8.26 24.76 -3.17
CA ILE A 379 -6.83 25.11 -3.27
C ILE A 379 -6.52 26.35 -2.43
N LEU A 380 -7.27 27.45 -2.59
CA LEU A 380 -7.05 28.70 -1.85
C LEU A 380 -7.08 28.48 -0.33
N ARG A 381 -8.02 27.66 0.15
CA ARG A 381 -8.11 27.31 1.57
C ARG A 381 -6.99 26.37 2.00
N SER A 382 -6.66 25.34 1.22
CA SER A 382 -5.61 24.37 1.58
C SER A 382 -4.24 25.05 1.68
N LEU A 383 -3.87 25.89 0.70
CA LEU A 383 -2.64 26.69 0.76
C LEU A 383 -2.64 27.68 1.94
N GLY A 384 -3.81 28.27 2.25
CA GLY A 384 -3.99 29.09 3.45
C GLY A 384 -3.74 28.33 4.75
N GLU A 385 -4.29 27.12 4.90
CA GLU A 385 -4.08 26.25 6.08
C GLU A 385 -2.62 25.78 6.18
N LYS A 386 -2.00 25.35 5.07
CA LYS A 386 -0.58 24.97 5.01
C LYS A 386 0.35 26.10 5.41
N ARG A 387 0.09 27.34 4.99
CA ARG A 387 0.90 28.50 5.40
C ARG A 387 0.94 28.70 6.92
N HIS A 388 -0.16 28.43 7.63
CA HIS A 388 -0.20 28.48 9.09
C HIS A 388 0.55 27.28 9.73
N LEU A 389 0.49 26.11 9.10
CA LEU A 389 1.22 24.92 9.58
C LEU A 389 2.73 25.05 9.39
N TYR A 390 3.20 25.56 8.24
CA TYR A 390 4.63 25.83 8.04
C TYR A 390 5.16 26.93 8.97
N TYR A 391 4.39 27.99 9.23
CA TYR A 391 4.71 28.98 10.26
C TYR A 391 4.84 28.33 11.65
N ALA A 392 3.99 27.36 11.97
CA ALA A 392 4.08 26.60 13.22
C ALA A 392 5.28 25.64 13.27
N MET A 393 5.71 25.06 12.14
CA MET A 393 6.97 24.31 12.07
C MET A 393 8.18 25.22 12.33
N GLU A 394 8.20 26.41 11.72
CA GLU A 394 9.34 27.33 11.76
C GLU A 394 9.50 28.02 13.13
N HIS A 395 8.39 28.35 13.80
CA HIS A 395 8.42 29.19 15.02
C HIS A 395 7.84 28.55 16.28
N LEU A 396 7.08 27.46 16.17
CA LEU A 396 6.37 26.84 17.30
C LEU A 396 6.76 25.36 17.51
N GLY A 397 7.77 24.86 16.79
CA GLY A 397 8.29 23.50 16.94
C GLY A 397 7.31 22.39 16.49
N ALA A 398 6.27 22.73 15.72
CA ALA A 398 5.27 21.76 15.29
C ALA A 398 5.82 20.80 14.22
N SER A 399 5.39 19.55 14.25
CA SER A 399 5.57 18.63 13.12
C SER A 399 4.44 18.81 12.10
N PHE A 400 4.74 18.90 10.81
CA PHE A 400 3.75 18.79 9.76
C PHE A 400 4.33 18.05 8.55
N LYS A 401 3.61 17.01 8.11
CA LYS A 401 3.88 16.28 6.87
C LYS A 401 2.81 16.68 5.87
N ASP A 402 3.19 17.49 4.88
CA ASP A 402 2.30 17.86 3.77
C ASP A 402 1.87 16.59 3.00
N PRO A 403 0.56 16.32 2.84
CA PRO A 403 0.06 15.18 2.06
C PRO A 403 0.13 15.40 0.55
N ASP A 404 0.30 16.65 0.10
CA ASP A 404 0.13 17.05 -1.30
C ASP A 404 1.47 17.40 -1.97
N PRO A 405 1.84 16.77 -3.10
CA PRO A 405 3.05 17.13 -3.86
C PRO A 405 2.93 18.47 -4.60
N TRP A 406 1.72 18.96 -4.84
CA TRP A 406 1.44 20.20 -5.59
C TRP A 406 1.59 21.50 -4.77
N THR A 407 1.97 21.44 -3.48
CA THR A 407 2.18 22.66 -2.67
C THR A 407 3.28 23.55 -3.28
N PRO A 408 2.98 24.80 -3.71
CA PRO A 408 3.98 25.66 -4.31
C PRO A 408 5.08 26.04 -3.31
N ALA A 409 6.35 25.98 -3.72
CA ALA A 409 7.50 26.28 -2.87
C ALA A 409 7.45 27.68 -2.21
N ALA A 410 6.75 28.64 -2.81
CA ALA A 410 6.50 29.97 -2.24
C ALA A 410 5.62 29.98 -0.97
N VAL A 411 4.90 28.89 -0.68
CA VAL A 411 4.15 28.69 0.59
C VAL A 411 5.05 28.13 1.69
N ILE A 412 6.17 27.50 1.31
CA ILE A 412 7.14 26.89 2.21
C ILE A 412 8.22 27.93 2.59
N PRO A 413 8.46 28.21 3.88
CA PRO A 413 9.55 29.06 4.34
C PRO A 413 10.93 28.54 3.92
N GLU A 414 11.84 29.46 3.60
CA GLU A 414 13.12 29.11 2.98
C GLU A 414 14.00 28.28 3.91
N ALA A 415 13.96 28.55 5.22
CA ALA A 415 14.64 27.77 6.26
C ALA A 415 14.13 26.32 6.41
N LEU A 416 12.98 25.99 5.83
CA LEU A 416 12.40 24.65 5.81
C LEU A 416 12.55 23.94 4.46
N ARG A 417 12.77 24.66 3.34
CA ARG A 417 12.83 24.06 1.99
C ARG A 417 13.90 22.98 1.87
N GLU A 418 15.14 23.26 2.24
CA GLU A 418 16.23 22.29 2.11
C GLU A 418 16.05 21.08 3.04
N LYS A 419 15.55 21.28 4.27
CA LYS A 419 15.22 20.18 5.19
C LYS A 419 14.11 19.28 4.65
N LEU A 420 13.03 19.89 4.15
CA LEU A 420 11.91 19.16 3.56
C LEU A 420 12.28 18.49 2.23
N ARG A 421 13.25 19.05 1.50
CA ARG A 421 13.84 18.45 0.30
C ARG A 421 14.66 17.22 0.67
N GLU A 422 15.60 17.34 1.62
CA GLU A 422 16.32 16.19 2.17
C GLU A 422 15.36 15.12 2.70
N ASP A 423 14.32 15.50 3.44
CA ASP A 423 13.29 14.60 3.96
C ASP A 423 12.26 14.13 2.92
N GLN A 424 12.40 14.54 1.65
CA GLN A 424 11.71 13.98 0.49
C GLN A 424 12.64 13.06 -0.32
N GLU A 425 13.88 13.48 -0.56
CA GLU A 425 14.94 12.68 -1.21
C GLU A 425 15.31 11.44 -0.37
N LYS A 426 15.11 11.48 0.97
CA LYS A 426 15.22 10.32 1.88
C LYS A 426 13.96 9.45 1.96
N ARG A 427 12.86 9.77 1.26
CA ARG A 427 11.67 8.89 1.17
C ARG A 427 11.85 7.95 -0.02
N PRO A 428 11.75 6.61 0.16
CA PRO A 428 11.70 5.71 -0.97
C PRO A 428 10.40 5.94 -1.77
N TRP A 429 10.54 6.48 -2.98
CA TRP A 429 9.47 6.58 -3.99
C TRP A 429 10.07 6.30 -5.37
N ASP A 430 9.69 5.16 -5.94
CA ASP A 430 10.06 4.80 -7.31
C ASP A 430 9.28 5.70 -8.31
N HIS A 431 9.99 6.30 -9.26
CA HIS A 431 9.41 7.21 -10.26
C HIS A 431 8.61 6.49 -11.36
N GLU A 432 7.85 7.26 -12.15
CA GLU A 432 7.17 6.77 -13.37
C GLU A 432 8.13 6.06 -14.34
N PRO A 433 7.67 5.02 -15.06
CA PRO A 433 8.51 4.30 -16.02
C PRO A 433 8.84 5.17 -17.26
N PRO A 434 10.10 5.22 -17.71
CA PRO A 434 10.47 5.94 -18.93
C PRO A 434 9.89 5.27 -20.19
N GLN A 435 9.56 6.07 -21.19
CA GLN A 435 9.02 5.59 -22.48
C GLN A 435 10.07 4.74 -23.23
N PRO A 436 9.70 3.53 -23.73
CA PRO A 436 10.66 2.61 -24.33
C PRO A 436 11.18 3.10 -25.68
N LYS A 437 12.51 3.02 -25.87
CA LYS A 437 13.20 3.28 -27.15
C LYS A 437 13.26 1.99 -27.99
N PRO A 438 13.29 2.05 -29.33
CA PRO A 438 13.20 0.84 -30.16
C PRO A 438 14.45 -0.06 -30.08
N LEU A 439 14.25 -1.36 -29.80
CA LEU A 439 15.32 -2.36 -29.85
C LEU A 439 15.90 -2.49 -31.27
N THR A 440 17.20 -2.23 -31.41
CA THR A 440 17.95 -2.43 -32.67
C THR A 440 19.22 -3.26 -32.52
N HIS A 441 19.55 -3.75 -31.31
CA HIS A 441 20.87 -4.31 -30.97
C HIS A 441 20.85 -5.78 -30.47
N TRP A 442 19.89 -6.59 -30.90
CA TRP A 442 19.68 -7.97 -30.38
C TRP A 442 20.64 -9.04 -30.93
N LYS A 443 21.54 -8.70 -31.87
CA LYS A 443 22.34 -9.70 -32.61
C LYS A 443 23.59 -10.23 -31.88
N ASP A 444 24.13 -9.47 -30.95
CA ASP A 444 25.50 -9.70 -30.45
C ASP A 444 25.53 -10.50 -29.13
N VAL A 445 24.38 -11.00 -28.69
CA VAL A 445 24.17 -11.74 -27.43
C VAL A 445 24.33 -13.27 -27.62
N LEU A 446 24.57 -13.73 -28.85
CA LEU A 446 24.70 -15.16 -29.23
C LEU A 446 26.03 -15.83 -28.77
N LEU A 447 26.55 -15.45 -27.60
CA LEU A 447 27.85 -15.91 -27.06
C LEU A 447 27.74 -16.83 -25.83
N LEU A 448 26.53 -17.27 -25.46
CA LEU A 448 26.33 -18.43 -24.59
C LEU A 448 25.98 -19.65 -25.45
N GLU A 449 27.00 -20.46 -25.75
CA GLU A 449 26.84 -21.68 -26.54
C GLU A 449 25.77 -22.60 -25.94
N GLY A 450 24.89 -23.16 -26.79
CA GLY A 450 23.81 -24.06 -26.39
C GLY A 450 22.49 -23.39 -25.99
N VAL A 451 22.45 -22.06 -25.72
CA VAL A 451 21.21 -21.37 -25.34
C VAL A 451 20.38 -21.00 -26.58
N THR A 452 19.09 -21.30 -26.55
CA THR A 452 18.14 -21.12 -27.67
C THR A 452 16.92 -20.31 -27.28
N LEU A 453 16.58 -19.29 -28.07
CA LEU A 453 15.31 -18.58 -27.96
C LEU A 453 14.18 -19.49 -28.47
N THR A 454 13.25 -19.86 -27.58
CA THR A 454 12.17 -20.81 -27.92
C THR A 454 10.79 -20.16 -28.00
N HIS A 455 10.51 -19.14 -27.17
CA HIS A 455 9.34 -18.28 -27.36
C HIS A 455 9.69 -16.82 -27.05
N ASP A 456 9.39 -15.91 -27.99
CA ASP A 456 9.42 -14.46 -27.78
C ASP A 456 8.15 -13.93 -27.11
N ALA A 457 8.13 -12.63 -26.79
CA ALA A 457 7.00 -12.00 -26.11
C ALA A 457 5.68 -12.06 -26.92
N ARG A 458 5.75 -12.08 -28.26
CA ARG A 458 4.57 -12.19 -29.15
C ARG A 458 4.00 -13.61 -29.12
N GLN A 459 4.87 -14.62 -29.19
CA GLN A 459 4.48 -16.03 -29.04
C GLN A 459 3.91 -16.33 -27.65
N LEU A 460 4.30 -15.53 -26.64
CA LEU A 460 3.78 -15.57 -25.27
C LEU A 460 2.61 -14.61 -25.03
N ASN A 461 2.01 -13.99 -26.06
CA ASN A 461 0.87 -13.06 -25.95
C ASN A 461 1.06 -11.95 -24.88
N GLY A 462 2.22 -11.28 -24.83
CA GLY A 462 2.47 -10.21 -23.86
C GLY A 462 3.64 -9.30 -24.21
N SER A 463 4.05 -8.48 -23.24
CA SER A 463 5.23 -7.61 -23.29
C SER A 463 6.32 -8.12 -22.34
N GLU A 464 7.57 -7.83 -22.67
CA GLU A 464 8.75 -8.07 -21.80
C GLU A 464 8.78 -9.45 -21.12
N ARG A 465 8.46 -10.52 -21.86
CA ARG A 465 8.62 -11.91 -21.42
C ARG A 465 9.25 -12.80 -22.49
N VAL A 466 10.00 -13.82 -22.07
CA VAL A 466 10.74 -14.74 -22.94
C VAL A 466 10.86 -16.14 -22.35
N VAL A 467 10.91 -17.16 -23.21
CA VAL A 467 11.34 -18.52 -22.86
C VAL A 467 12.62 -18.87 -23.63
N LEU A 468 13.69 -19.12 -22.88
CA LEU A 468 14.98 -19.61 -23.35
C LEU A 468 15.15 -21.07 -22.90
N ASP A 469 15.81 -21.88 -23.71
CA ASP A 469 16.09 -23.30 -23.42
C ASP A 469 17.56 -23.65 -23.70
N GLY A 470 18.11 -24.59 -22.94
CA GLY A 470 19.52 -24.99 -23.03
C GLY A 470 20.45 -24.24 -22.06
N LEU A 471 19.92 -23.53 -21.07
CA LEU A 471 20.73 -22.82 -20.07
C LEU A 471 21.43 -23.76 -19.07
N LEU A 472 20.92 -24.98 -18.90
CA LEU A 472 21.57 -26.05 -18.14
C LEU A 472 21.58 -27.34 -18.98
N THR A 473 22.67 -28.08 -18.89
CA THR A 473 22.73 -29.48 -19.29
C THR A 473 21.96 -30.37 -18.30
N PRO A 474 21.56 -31.58 -18.71
CA PRO A 474 20.99 -32.57 -17.79
C PRO A 474 21.89 -32.92 -16.60
N ALA A 475 23.22 -32.79 -16.75
CA ALA A 475 24.18 -33.01 -15.67
C ALA A 475 24.11 -31.90 -14.61
N GLU A 476 24.14 -30.63 -15.02
CA GLU A 476 23.99 -29.48 -14.10
C GLU A 476 22.63 -29.49 -13.39
N CYS A 477 21.55 -29.81 -14.11
CA CYS A 477 20.23 -30.07 -13.51
C CYS A 477 20.31 -31.16 -12.44
N GLY A 478 20.96 -32.29 -12.73
CA GLY A 478 21.18 -33.39 -11.78
C GLY A 478 21.92 -32.96 -10.51
N VAL A 479 22.99 -32.18 -10.64
CA VAL A 479 23.76 -31.65 -9.50
C VAL A 479 22.91 -30.72 -8.63
N LEU A 480 22.18 -29.77 -9.22
CA LEU A 480 21.31 -28.85 -8.47
C LEU A 480 20.10 -29.57 -7.83
N LEU A 481 19.55 -30.59 -8.49
CA LEU A 481 18.51 -31.46 -7.93
C LEU A 481 19.02 -32.27 -6.74
N GLN A 482 20.28 -32.72 -6.75
CA GLN A 482 20.88 -33.46 -5.66
C GLN A 482 21.21 -32.56 -4.47
N LEU A 483 21.83 -31.39 -4.70
CA LEU A 483 22.00 -30.33 -3.69
C LEU A 483 20.69 -30.03 -2.95
N ALA A 484 19.57 -29.94 -3.69
CA ALA A 484 18.25 -29.69 -3.14
C ALA A 484 17.63 -30.86 -2.36
N LYS A 485 18.15 -32.10 -2.49
CA LYS A 485 17.80 -33.23 -1.63
C LYS A 485 18.69 -33.21 -0.39
N ASP A 486 20.00 -33.19 -0.59
CA ASP A 486 21.01 -33.25 0.47
C ASP A 486 20.79 -32.13 1.50
N ALA A 487 20.56 -30.89 1.05
CA ALA A 487 20.24 -29.77 1.93
C ALA A 487 18.93 -29.97 2.71
N THR A 488 17.91 -30.57 2.09
CA THR A 488 16.63 -30.89 2.75
C THR A 488 16.80 -31.94 3.85
N GLU A 489 17.64 -32.95 3.60
CA GLU A 489 17.98 -34.01 4.55
C GLU A 489 18.87 -33.49 5.69
N ALA A 490 19.80 -32.57 5.39
CA ALA A 490 20.53 -31.75 6.36
C ALA A 490 19.65 -30.69 7.09
N GLY A 491 18.33 -30.69 6.87
CA GLY A 491 17.37 -29.89 7.62
C GLY A 491 17.19 -28.45 7.14
N ALA A 492 17.76 -28.06 5.99
CA ALA A 492 17.60 -26.72 5.42
C ALA A 492 16.13 -26.40 5.08
N ARG A 493 15.65 -25.25 5.53
CA ARG A 493 14.29 -24.73 5.25
C ARG A 493 14.29 -23.20 5.15
N SER A 494 14.91 -22.66 4.11
CA SER A 494 14.86 -21.23 3.81
C SER A 494 13.50 -20.85 3.23
N GLY A 495 13.00 -19.66 3.57
CA GLY A 495 11.69 -19.14 3.13
C GLY A 495 10.53 -19.46 4.07
N TYR A 496 9.49 -18.59 4.04
CA TYR A 496 8.21 -18.72 4.74
C TYR A 496 8.25 -19.19 6.20
N ARG A 497 9.30 -18.81 6.97
CA ARG A 497 9.54 -19.23 8.36
C ARG A 497 9.49 -20.76 8.56
N GLY A 498 9.98 -21.53 7.58
CA GLY A 498 10.04 -23.00 7.66
C GLY A 498 8.68 -23.73 7.61
N ARG A 499 7.60 -23.04 7.21
CA ARG A 499 6.28 -23.65 7.01
C ARG A 499 6.34 -24.74 5.92
N ARG A 500 5.84 -25.94 6.23
CA ARG A 500 5.83 -27.10 5.30
C ARG A 500 5.04 -26.84 4.01
N SER A 501 3.98 -26.03 4.11
CA SER A 501 2.94 -25.87 3.08
C SER A 501 2.44 -24.41 3.09
N PRO A 502 3.19 -23.44 2.54
CA PRO A 502 2.93 -22.01 2.70
C PRO A 502 1.86 -21.43 1.75
N HIS A 503 1.57 -22.11 0.63
CA HIS A 503 0.66 -21.63 -0.43
C HIS A 503 -0.51 -22.57 -0.75
N SER A 504 -0.31 -23.88 -0.58
CA SER A 504 -1.33 -24.93 -0.71
C SER A 504 -1.06 -25.98 0.37
N PRO A 505 -2.08 -26.52 1.06
CA PRO A 505 -1.90 -27.59 2.03
C PRO A 505 -1.45 -28.91 1.38
N HIS A 506 -1.81 -29.14 0.10
CA HIS A 506 -1.61 -30.40 -0.62
C HIS A 506 -0.21 -30.55 -1.24
N GLU A 507 0.68 -29.59 -0.97
CA GLU A 507 2.07 -29.56 -1.45
C GLU A 507 3.05 -29.33 -0.29
N ARG A 508 4.17 -30.06 -0.33
CA ARG A 508 5.33 -29.82 0.54
C ARG A 508 6.31 -28.88 -0.17
N PHE A 509 6.59 -27.74 0.46
CA PHE A 509 7.53 -26.72 0.01
C PHE A 509 8.91 -26.93 0.65
N GLU A 510 9.95 -26.82 -0.17
CA GLU A 510 11.36 -26.95 0.21
C GLU A 510 12.11 -25.79 -0.45
N GLY A 511 12.93 -25.07 0.31
CA GLY A 511 13.59 -23.85 -0.16
C GLY A 511 15.00 -23.70 0.39
N LEU A 512 15.91 -23.27 -0.46
CA LEU A 512 17.35 -23.12 -0.19
C LEU A 512 17.84 -21.80 -0.79
N THR A 513 18.37 -20.89 0.02
CA THR A 513 19.04 -19.67 -0.45
C THR A 513 20.53 -19.92 -0.69
N VAL A 514 21.15 -19.04 -1.47
CA VAL A 514 22.57 -19.15 -1.86
C VAL A 514 23.51 -19.19 -0.66
N LEU A 515 23.34 -18.31 0.33
CA LEU A 515 24.14 -18.34 1.57
C LEU A 515 23.93 -19.64 2.33
N LYS A 516 22.69 -20.16 2.39
CA LYS A 516 22.46 -21.40 3.12
C LYS A 516 23.06 -22.62 2.43
N ALA A 517 23.13 -22.63 1.09
CA ALA A 517 23.85 -23.65 0.33
C ALA A 517 25.36 -23.59 0.61
N ALA A 518 25.96 -22.39 0.56
CA ALA A 518 27.37 -22.16 0.87
C ALA A 518 27.74 -22.61 2.30
N GLN A 519 26.95 -22.21 3.31
CA GLN A 519 27.16 -22.64 4.70
C GLN A 519 27.12 -24.17 4.88
N LEU A 520 26.22 -24.86 4.17
CA LEU A 520 26.10 -26.32 4.25
C LEU A 520 27.25 -27.03 3.52
N ALA A 521 27.75 -26.46 2.42
CA ALA A 521 28.92 -26.96 1.71
C ALA A 521 30.19 -26.79 2.55
N HIS A 522 30.40 -25.60 3.14
CA HIS A 522 31.51 -25.33 4.05
C HIS A 522 31.48 -26.23 5.31
N ALA A 523 30.28 -26.59 5.79
CA ALA A 523 30.09 -27.55 6.88
C ALA A 523 30.20 -29.03 6.45
N GLY A 524 30.51 -29.33 5.18
CA GLY A 524 30.60 -30.70 4.65
C GLY A 524 29.27 -31.46 4.59
N ALA A 525 28.13 -30.78 4.76
CA ALA A 525 26.79 -31.38 4.81
C ALA A 525 26.14 -31.53 3.43
N VAL A 526 26.65 -30.81 2.40
CA VAL A 526 26.29 -30.98 0.98
C VAL A 526 27.53 -30.81 0.11
N GLY A 527 27.51 -31.27 -1.14
CA GLY A 527 28.65 -31.14 -2.05
C GLY A 527 28.95 -29.68 -2.45
N SER A 528 30.20 -29.24 -2.27
CA SER A 528 30.67 -27.89 -2.63
C SER A 528 30.45 -27.53 -4.10
N GLN A 529 30.66 -28.49 -5.00
CA GLN A 529 30.37 -28.36 -6.44
C GLN A 529 28.94 -27.88 -6.72
N GLY A 530 27.95 -28.37 -5.97
CA GLY A 530 26.56 -27.95 -6.14
C GLY A 530 26.32 -26.50 -5.68
N ALA A 531 26.96 -26.10 -4.58
CA ALA A 531 26.85 -24.73 -4.06
C ALA A 531 27.59 -23.70 -4.95
N LYS A 532 28.76 -24.05 -5.50
CA LYS A 532 29.47 -23.25 -6.52
C LYS A 532 28.62 -23.09 -7.80
N LEU A 533 28.12 -24.20 -8.35
CA LEU A 533 27.24 -24.20 -9.53
C LEU A 533 25.98 -23.35 -9.31
N LEU A 534 25.40 -23.34 -8.11
CA LEU A 534 24.23 -22.51 -7.79
C LEU A 534 24.54 -21.00 -7.95
N LEU A 535 25.72 -20.54 -7.54
CA LEU A 535 26.14 -19.13 -7.72
C LEU A 535 26.40 -18.79 -9.19
N GLU A 536 27.14 -19.66 -9.90
CA GLU A 536 27.47 -19.51 -11.32
C GLU A 536 26.21 -19.42 -12.20
N VAL A 537 25.25 -20.34 -11.97
CA VAL A 537 23.98 -20.38 -12.69
C VAL A 537 23.13 -19.14 -12.42
N SER A 538 23.22 -18.56 -11.22
CA SER A 538 22.51 -17.33 -10.89
C SER A 538 23.04 -16.13 -11.68
N GLU A 539 24.36 -16.02 -11.82
CA GLU A 539 24.99 -14.99 -12.67
C GLU A 539 24.76 -15.23 -14.18
N ARG A 540 24.68 -16.49 -14.62
CA ARG A 540 24.28 -16.84 -16.00
C ARG A 540 22.84 -16.39 -16.31
N VAL A 541 21.90 -16.57 -15.39
CA VAL A 541 20.51 -16.07 -15.53
C VAL A 541 20.48 -14.53 -15.51
N ARG A 542 21.18 -13.88 -14.57
CA ARG A 542 21.27 -12.41 -14.51
C ARG A 542 21.80 -11.82 -15.82
N THR A 543 22.89 -12.40 -16.33
CA THR A 543 23.55 -11.99 -17.58
C THR A 543 22.63 -12.14 -18.80
N LEU A 544 21.95 -13.29 -18.94
CA LEU A 544 20.97 -13.50 -20.03
C LEU A 544 19.77 -12.56 -19.94
N THR A 545 19.25 -12.33 -18.73
CA THR A 545 18.10 -11.44 -18.50
C THR A 545 18.46 -10.01 -18.90
N GLN A 546 19.63 -9.52 -18.46
CA GLN A 546 20.14 -8.19 -18.83
C GLN A 546 20.40 -8.10 -20.34
N ALA A 547 20.99 -9.11 -20.96
CA ALA A 547 21.35 -9.06 -22.37
C ALA A 547 20.12 -9.13 -23.30
N TYR A 548 19.11 -9.95 -22.97
CA TYR A 548 17.88 -10.06 -23.76
C TYR A 548 17.01 -8.80 -23.70
N PHE A 549 16.77 -8.26 -22.49
CA PHE A 549 15.96 -7.06 -22.33
C PHE A 549 16.71 -5.75 -22.63
N SER A 550 18.05 -5.76 -22.57
CA SER A 550 18.92 -4.59 -22.80
C SER A 550 18.47 -3.32 -22.03
N PRO A 551 18.23 -3.40 -20.69
CA PRO A 551 17.74 -2.27 -19.91
C PRO A 551 18.76 -1.13 -19.84
N GLU A 552 18.29 0.11 -19.61
CA GLU A 552 19.13 1.31 -19.54
C GLU A 552 20.11 1.35 -18.34
N ARG A 553 19.98 0.39 -17.41
CA ARG A 553 20.81 0.24 -16.20
C ARG A 553 21.24 -1.23 -16.06
N PRO A 554 22.43 -1.53 -15.49
CA PRO A 554 22.82 -2.90 -15.19
C PRO A 554 21.82 -3.56 -14.25
N LEU A 555 21.64 -4.89 -14.38
CA LEU A 555 20.84 -5.67 -13.45
C LEU A 555 21.73 -6.30 -12.40
N HIS A 556 21.29 -6.21 -11.14
CA HIS A 556 21.86 -6.92 -10.00
C HIS A 556 20.90 -8.05 -9.57
N LEU A 557 21.44 -9.18 -9.11
CA LEU A 557 20.66 -10.15 -8.32
C LEU A 557 20.19 -9.46 -7.04
N SER A 558 18.91 -9.61 -6.70
CA SER A 558 18.27 -9.02 -5.52
C SER A 558 17.83 -10.09 -4.52
N PHE A 559 17.34 -11.23 -5.01
CA PHE A 559 17.12 -12.43 -4.20
C PHE A 559 17.15 -13.69 -5.07
N THR A 560 17.73 -14.77 -4.55
CA THR A 560 17.93 -16.06 -5.24
C THR A 560 17.53 -17.23 -4.34
N GLN A 561 16.56 -18.02 -4.78
CA GLN A 561 16.10 -19.21 -4.06
C GLN A 561 15.91 -20.41 -4.99
N LEU A 562 16.63 -21.51 -4.71
CA LEU A 562 16.27 -22.82 -5.23
C LEU A 562 15.04 -23.31 -4.45
N VAL A 563 13.95 -23.55 -5.17
CA VAL A 563 12.68 -23.99 -4.61
C VAL A 563 12.23 -25.32 -5.23
N CYS A 564 11.83 -26.26 -4.36
CA CYS A 564 11.22 -27.52 -4.74
C CYS A 564 9.82 -27.65 -4.11
N ARG A 565 8.90 -28.25 -4.86
CA ARG A 565 7.51 -28.49 -4.45
C ARG A 565 7.10 -29.91 -4.79
N SER A 566 6.69 -30.66 -3.79
CA SER A 566 6.32 -32.07 -3.92
C SER A 566 4.84 -32.26 -3.65
N ALA A 567 4.14 -32.99 -4.52
CA ALA A 567 2.74 -33.39 -4.29
C ALA A 567 2.66 -34.31 -3.05
N ILE A 568 1.69 -34.08 -2.18
CA ILE A 568 1.42 -34.98 -1.03
C ILE A 568 0.51 -36.12 -1.50
N GLU A 569 0.94 -37.36 -1.29
CA GLU A 569 0.17 -38.56 -1.68
C GLU A 569 -1.17 -38.63 -0.94
N GLY A 570 -2.24 -39.01 -1.65
CA GLY A 570 -3.60 -39.07 -1.11
C GLY A 570 -4.34 -37.72 -1.01
N GLU A 571 -3.65 -36.58 -1.20
CA GLU A 571 -4.25 -35.24 -1.09
C GLU A 571 -4.55 -34.55 -2.44
N GLN A 572 -4.51 -35.29 -3.55
CA GLN A 572 -4.57 -34.71 -4.91
C GLN A 572 -5.94 -34.79 -5.58
N ASP A 573 -6.88 -35.57 -5.02
CA ASP A 573 -8.19 -35.79 -5.64
C ASP A 573 -9.10 -34.55 -5.57
N GLN A 574 -9.68 -34.18 -6.71
CA GLN A 574 -10.62 -33.05 -6.86
C GLN A 574 -10.08 -31.67 -6.44
N ARG A 575 -8.76 -31.52 -6.28
CA ARG A 575 -8.14 -30.23 -5.92
C ARG A 575 -8.29 -29.20 -7.05
N MET A 576 -8.58 -27.95 -6.68
CA MET A 576 -8.89 -26.82 -7.57
C MET A 576 -8.14 -25.55 -7.15
N ASP A 577 -7.06 -25.71 -6.40
CA ASP A 577 -6.15 -24.67 -5.95
C ASP A 577 -4.95 -24.52 -6.91
N LEU A 578 -4.17 -23.46 -6.71
CA LEU A 578 -2.93 -23.22 -7.44
C LEU A 578 -1.73 -23.55 -6.54
N SER A 579 -0.67 -24.08 -7.14
CA SER A 579 0.62 -24.26 -6.47
C SER A 579 1.17 -22.89 -6.02
N HIS A 580 1.14 -21.91 -6.93
CA HIS A 580 1.34 -20.51 -6.61
C HIS A 580 0.16 -19.67 -7.10
N PRO A 581 -0.46 -18.84 -6.26
CA PRO A 581 -1.52 -17.92 -6.69
C PRO A 581 -1.02 -16.96 -7.77
N VAL A 582 -1.96 -16.42 -8.55
CA VAL A 582 -1.67 -15.33 -9.49
C VAL A 582 -1.26 -14.07 -8.72
N HIS A 583 -0.18 -13.43 -9.19
CA HIS A 583 0.41 -12.22 -8.60
C HIS A 583 1.29 -11.51 -9.64
N ALA A 584 1.68 -10.28 -9.31
CA ALA A 584 2.88 -9.62 -9.86
C ALA A 584 3.97 -9.59 -8.78
N ASP A 585 5.23 -9.40 -9.16
CA ASP A 585 6.38 -9.54 -8.26
C ASP A 585 6.78 -8.22 -7.56
N ASN A 586 6.55 -7.08 -8.22
CA ASN A 586 6.92 -5.75 -7.71
C ASN A 586 5.72 -4.89 -7.28
N CYS A 587 4.49 -5.37 -7.47
CA CYS A 587 3.29 -4.61 -7.16
C CYS A 587 2.18 -5.45 -6.51
N VAL A 588 1.33 -4.79 -5.71
CA VAL A 588 0.05 -5.35 -5.27
C VAL A 588 -0.93 -5.24 -6.43
N LEU A 589 -1.17 -6.35 -7.10
CA LEU A 589 -2.18 -6.48 -8.17
C LEU A 589 -3.58 -6.56 -7.56
N ASP A 590 -4.49 -5.73 -8.07
CA ASP A 590 -5.93 -5.80 -7.80
C ASP A 590 -6.66 -6.43 -9.01
N PRO A 591 -7.16 -7.67 -8.90
CA PRO A 591 -7.85 -8.35 -10.00
C PRO A 591 -9.20 -7.74 -10.40
N ASP A 592 -9.86 -7.01 -9.50
CA ASP A 592 -11.22 -6.50 -9.76
C ASP A 592 -11.18 -5.13 -10.48
N THR A 593 -10.10 -4.34 -10.33
CA THR A 593 -9.85 -3.11 -11.11
C THR A 593 -8.82 -3.27 -12.23
N GLY A 594 -7.90 -4.24 -12.12
CA GLY A 594 -6.73 -4.38 -12.98
C GLY A 594 -5.57 -3.43 -12.63
N GLU A 595 -5.67 -2.65 -11.55
CA GLU A 595 -4.60 -1.74 -11.12
C GLU A 595 -3.45 -2.51 -10.41
N CYS A 596 -2.21 -2.04 -10.60
CA CYS A 596 -0.98 -2.65 -10.09
C CYS A 596 -0.17 -1.62 -9.30
N TRP A 597 -0.13 -1.77 -7.98
CA TRP A 597 0.40 -0.75 -7.07
C TRP A 597 1.81 -1.11 -6.56
N ARG A 598 2.85 -0.41 -7.02
CA ARG A 598 4.22 -0.51 -6.46
C ARG A 598 4.25 0.12 -5.05
N GLU A 599 3.71 -0.59 -4.05
CA GLU A 599 3.80 -0.22 -2.64
C GLU A 599 4.01 -1.44 -1.71
N PRO A 600 4.63 -1.28 -0.53
CA PRO A 600 4.73 -2.35 0.46
C PRO A 600 3.36 -2.95 0.81
N PRO A 601 3.22 -4.29 0.89
CA PRO A 601 4.29 -5.27 1.07
C PRO A 601 4.89 -5.86 -0.22
N ALA A 602 4.59 -5.31 -1.40
CA ALA A 602 5.29 -5.72 -2.61
C ALA A 602 6.75 -5.24 -2.61
N TYR A 603 7.63 -5.99 -3.29
CA TYR A 603 9.05 -5.67 -3.41
C TYR A 603 9.25 -4.70 -4.60
N THR A 604 8.94 -3.42 -4.40
CA THR A 604 8.81 -2.42 -5.49
C THR A 604 10.03 -2.32 -6.38
N TYR A 605 11.22 -2.50 -5.80
CA TYR A 605 12.54 -2.49 -6.46
C TYR A 605 12.81 -3.68 -7.40
N ARG A 606 11.93 -4.67 -7.50
CA ARG A 606 12.09 -5.77 -8.47
C ARG A 606 11.71 -5.28 -9.87
N ASP A 607 12.61 -5.43 -10.82
CA ASP A 607 12.39 -4.97 -12.19
C ASP A 607 12.23 -6.15 -13.18
N TYR A 608 12.99 -7.24 -12.99
CA TYR A 608 12.82 -8.49 -13.77
C TYR A 608 12.89 -9.75 -12.90
N SER A 609 12.00 -10.70 -13.16
CA SER A 609 11.93 -12.03 -12.54
C SER A 609 12.48 -13.11 -13.48
N GLY A 610 13.08 -14.16 -12.91
CA GLY A 610 13.57 -15.33 -13.63
C GLY A 610 13.19 -16.64 -12.93
N LEU A 611 12.67 -17.61 -13.70
CA LEU A 611 12.45 -18.99 -13.26
C LEU A 611 13.21 -19.94 -14.18
N LEU A 612 14.28 -20.55 -13.67
CA LEU A 612 15.06 -21.59 -14.34
C LEU A 612 14.65 -22.97 -13.82
N TYR A 613 14.10 -23.81 -14.70
CA TYR A 613 13.60 -25.13 -14.35
C TYR A 613 14.69 -26.20 -14.38
N LEU A 614 14.64 -27.09 -13.37
CA LEU A 614 15.63 -28.15 -13.19
C LEU A 614 15.14 -29.52 -13.69
N ASN A 615 13.83 -29.72 -13.85
CA ASN A 615 13.24 -31.02 -14.22
C ASN A 615 11.85 -30.92 -14.87
N ASP A 616 11.36 -32.06 -15.36
CA ASP A 616 10.04 -32.28 -15.99
C ASP A 616 9.36 -33.62 -15.61
N ASP A 617 9.93 -34.41 -14.68
CA ASP A 617 9.42 -35.72 -14.22
C ASP A 617 8.25 -35.62 -13.21
N PHE A 618 7.33 -34.67 -13.46
CA PHE A 618 6.14 -34.42 -12.63
C PHE A 618 4.90 -34.10 -13.48
N HIS A 619 3.74 -34.07 -12.83
CA HIS A 619 2.46 -33.70 -13.45
C HIS A 619 1.89 -32.42 -12.84
N GLY A 620 1.26 -31.59 -13.67
CA GLY A 620 0.85 -30.23 -13.29
C GLY A 620 2.06 -29.30 -13.14
N GLY A 621 1.98 -28.27 -12.30
CA GLY A 621 3.12 -27.38 -12.03
C GLY A 621 3.49 -26.40 -13.17
N ASP A 622 2.70 -26.32 -14.24
CA ASP A 622 2.97 -25.38 -15.33
C ASP A 622 2.84 -23.93 -14.86
N LEU A 623 3.76 -23.07 -15.33
CA LEU A 623 3.66 -21.62 -15.18
C LEU A 623 2.62 -21.08 -16.17
N PHE A 624 1.82 -20.10 -15.76
CA PHE A 624 0.92 -19.41 -16.67
C PHE A 624 0.89 -17.90 -16.38
N PHE A 625 0.75 -17.12 -17.44
CA PHE A 625 0.54 -15.67 -17.39
C PHE A 625 -0.95 -15.36 -17.57
N THR A 626 -1.43 -14.26 -16.99
CA THR A 626 -2.80 -13.78 -17.17
C THR A 626 -2.85 -12.32 -17.64
N GLU A 627 -4.04 -11.85 -17.97
CA GLU A 627 -4.37 -10.41 -17.93
C GLU A 627 -4.35 -9.90 -16.46
N PRO A 628 -4.35 -8.57 -16.22
CA PRO A 628 -4.41 -7.99 -14.87
C PRO A 628 -5.61 -8.46 -14.02
N ASN A 629 -6.70 -8.90 -14.66
CA ASN A 629 -7.87 -9.49 -13.99
C ASN A 629 -7.62 -10.84 -13.29
N ALA A 630 -6.40 -11.41 -13.38
CA ALA A 630 -5.99 -12.68 -12.78
C ALA A 630 -6.84 -13.91 -13.17
N LEU A 631 -7.65 -13.82 -14.23
CA LEU A 631 -8.60 -14.86 -14.68
C LEU A 631 -8.35 -15.30 -16.12
N THR A 632 -8.14 -14.38 -17.06
CA THR A 632 -7.85 -14.70 -18.46
C THR A 632 -6.41 -15.16 -18.60
N VAL A 633 -6.19 -16.46 -18.85
CA VAL A 633 -4.84 -16.99 -19.14
C VAL A 633 -4.41 -16.57 -20.54
N THR A 634 -3.26 -15.88 -20.63
CA THR A 634 -2.71 -15.37 -21.90
C THR A 634 -1.64 -16.28 -22.51
N ALA A 635 -0.85 -16.97 -21.67
CA ALA A 635 0.13 -17.97 -22.09
C ALA A 635 0.42 -18.99 -20.98
N GLN A 636 0.92 -20.17 -21.36
CA GLN A 636 1.31 -21.25 -20.45
C GLN A 636 2.69 -21.79 -20.86
N VAL A 637 3.59 -21.97 -19.89
CA VAL A 637 4.95 -22.46 -20.08
C VAL A 637 5.17 -23.71 -19.24
N ARG A 638 5.33 -24.84 -19.93
CA ARG A 638 5.69 -26.12 -19.30
C ARG A 638 7.17 -26.15 -18.88
N PRO A 639 7.49 -26.49 -17.62
CA PRO A 639 8.85 -26.70 -17.15
C PRO A 639 9.60 -27.81 -17.91
N ARG A 640 10.92 -27.68 -18.00
CA ARG A 640 11.89 -28.73 -18.36
C ARG A 640 13.30 -28.33 -17.89
N CYS A 641 14.19 -29.30 -17.70
CA CYS A 641 15.60 -29.01 -17.36
C CYS A 641 16.21 -27.99 -18.35
N GLY A 642 16.88 -26.97 -17.81
CA GLY A 642 17.57 -25.94 -18.61
C GLY A 642 16.67 -24.90 -19.27
N ARG A 643 15.37 -24.88 -18.95
CA ARG A 643 14.43 -23.84 -19.41
C ARG A 643 14.43 -22.65 -18.47
N LEU A 644 14.84 -21.48 -18.96
CA LEU A 644 14.65 -20.19 -18.30
C LEU A 644 13.39 -19.50 -18.85
N VAL A 645 12.50 -19.07 -17.96
CA VAL A 645 11.48 -18.05 -18.25
C VAL A 645 11.91 -16.77 -17.57
N ALA A 646 12.11 -15.70 -18.33
CA ALA A 646 12.48 -14.39 -17.81
C ALA A 646 11.45 -13.35 -18.25
N PHE A 647 11.08 -12.44 -17.35
CA PHE A 647 10.02 -11.46 -17.59
C PHE A 647 10.13 -10.24 -16.67
N SER A 648 9.58 -9.10 -17.06
CA SER A 648 9.48 -7.91 -16.20
C SER A 648 8.57 -8.17 -14.99
N SER A 649 8.90 -7.64 -13.81
CA SER A 649 8.24 -8.02 -12.54
C SER A 649 6.86 -7.37 -12.28
N GLY A 650 6.31 -6.59 -13.22
CA GLY A 650 5.16 -5.72 -13.01
C GLY A 650 3.80 -6.28 -13.43
N GLY A 651 2.81 -5.38 -13.48
CA GLY A 651 1.40 -5.67 -13.79
C GLY A 651 1.12 -6.04 -15.24
N GLU A 652 2.12 -5.93 -16.10
CA GLU A 652 2.17 -6.43 -17.47
C GLU A 652 2.49 -7.94 -17.57
N ASN A 653 3.07 -8.52 -16.51
CA ASN A 653 3.31 -9.97 -16.38
C ASN A 653 2.70 -10.62 -15.11
N PRO A 654 1.38 -10.47 -14.84
CA PRO A 654 0.69 -11.25 -13.82
C PRO A 654 0.81 -12.74 -14.12
N HIS A 655 1.20 -13.54 -13.13
CA HIS A 655 1.47 -14.96 -13.34
C HIS A 655 1.22 -15.81 -12.10
N GLY A 656 0.90 -17.09 -12.34
CA GLY A 656 0.65 -18.11 -11.32
C GLY A 656 1.22 -19.47 -11.74
N VAL A 657 1.13 -20.46 -10.86
CA VAL A 657 1.62 -21.83 -11.12
C VAL A 657 0.51 -22.84 -10.78
N TRP A 658 0.15 -23.67 -11.75
CA TRP A 658 -0.84 -24.74 -11.58
C TRP A 658 -0.42 -25.75 -10.50
N ALA A 659 -1.39 -26.38 -9.84
CA ALA A 659 -1.17 -27.45 -8.86
C ALA A 659 -0.13 -28.50 -9.34
N VAL A 660 0.82 -28.87 -8.49
CA VAL A 660 1.69 -30.04 -8.72
C VAL A 660 0.93 -31.28 -8.23
N THR A 661 0.47 -32.12 -9.16
CA THR A 661 -0.46 -33.23 -8.86
C THR A 661 0.24 -34.59 -8.68
N ARG A 662 1.49 -34.73 -9.13
CA ARG A 662 2.32 -35.92 -8.90
C ARG A 662 3.80 -35.57 -9.10
N GLY A 663 4.67 -36.12 -8.25
CA GLY A 663 6.12 -35.89 -8.33
C GLY A 663 6.59 -34.63 -7.59
N ARG A 664 7.84 -34.22 -7.87
CA ARG A 664 8.51 -33.07 -7.27
C ARG A 664 8.98 -32.12 -8.37
N ARG A 665 8.48 -30.88 -8.38
CA ARG A 665 8.90 -29.79 -9.27
C ARG A 665 10.00 -28.98 -8.61
N CYS A 666 11.14 -28.79 -9.27
CA CYS A 666 12.21 -27.92 -8.78
C CYS A 666 12.57 -26.81 -9.80
N ALA A 667 12.83 -25.62 -9.27
CA ALA A 667 13.24 -24.45 -10.04
C ALA A 667 14.20 -23.58 -9.22
N LEU A 668 15.09 -22.86 -9.88
CA LEU A 668 15.74 -21.67 -9.33
C LEU A 668 14.84 -20.47 -9.63
N ALA A 669 14.40 -19.76 -8.59
CA ALA A 669 13.66 -18.51 -8.69
C ALA A 669 14.61 -17.35 -8.32
N LEU A 670 14.69 -16.36 -9.20
CA LEU A 670 15.58 -15.21 -9.07
C LEU A 670 14.83 -13.92 -9.36
N TRP A 671 15.21 -12.86 -8.65
CA TRP A 671 14.67 -11.53 -8.87
C TRP A 671 15.82 -10.53 -9.03
N HIS A 672 15.66 -9.63 -10.00
CA HIS A 672 16.68 -8.69 -10.43
C HIS A 672 16.20 -7.24 -10.21
N THR A 673 17.14 -6.35 -9.98
CA THR A 673 16.88 -4.92 -9.72
C THR A 673 17.90 -4.03 -10.44
N TRP A 674 17.48 -2.82 -10.79
CA TRP A 674 18.36 -1.72 -11.17
C TRP A 674 18.91 -0.92 -9.96
N ALA A 675 18.41 -1.17 -8.75
CA ALA A 675 18.78 -0.47 -7.52
C ALA A 675 19.94 -1.20 -6.80
N PRO A 676 21.20 -0.71 -6.86
CA PRO A 676 22.35 -1.38 -6.25
C PRO A 676 22.23 -1.57 -4.73
N GLU A 677 21.46 -0.72 -4.04
CA GLU A 677 21.11 -0.83 -2.61
C GLU A 677 20.24 -2.06 -2.29
N HIS A 678 19.56 -2.64 -3.28
CA HIS A 678 18.75 -3.84 -3.16
C HIS A 678 19.42 -5.09 -3.77
N ARG A 679 20.74 -5.06 -3.93
CA ARG A 679 21.55 -6.22 -4.32
C ARG A 679 21.60 -7.28 -3.22
N GLU A 680 21.57 -8.55 -3.62
CA GLU A 680 21.58 -9.72 -2.73
C GLU A 680 22.89 -9.85 -1.94
N GLN A 681 22.86 -9.47 -0.66
CA GLN A 681 23.99 -9.60 0.26
C GLN A 681 24.34 -11.07 0.53
N GLU A 682 23.33 -11.94 0.69
CA GLU A 682 23.50 -13.40 0.83
C GLU A 682 24.35 -14.00 -0.32
N TRP A 683 24.26 -13.47 -1.55
CA TRP A 683 25.03 -13.96 -2.69
C TRP A 683 26.52 -13.58 -2.60
N ALA A 684 26.81 -12.36 -2.12
CA ALA A 684 28.19 -11.91 -1.92
C ALA A 684 28.87 -12.72 -0.80
N GLU A 685 28.19 -12.89 0.34
CA GLU A 685 28.67 -13.73 1.45
C GLU A 685 28.86 -15.19 1.02
N ALA A 686 27.91 -15.74 0.24
CA ALA A 686 28.01 -17.10 -0.30
C ALA A 686 29.22 -17.29 -1.22
N LYS A 687 29.58 -16.28 -2.02
CA LYS A 687 30.74 -16.32 -2.90
C LYS A 687 32.04 -16.36 -2.11
N GLU A 688 32.19 -15.50 -1.11
CA GLU A 688 33.40 -15.46 -0.30
C GLU A 688 33.57 -16.74 0.54
N LEU A 689 32.48 -17.33 1.06
CA LEU A 689 32.49 -18.62 1.76
C LEU A 689 32.82 -19.85 0.88
N LEU A 690 32.82 -19.68 -0.45
CA LEU A 690 33.08 -20.75 -1.43
C LEU A 690 34.32 -20.49 -2.30
N LYS A 691 35.11 -19.46 -1.98
CA LYS A 691 36.50 -19.40 -2.42
C LYS A 691 37.29 -20.52 -1.74
N GLU A 692 38.12 -21.22 -2.50
CA GLU A 692 39.22 -22.00 -1.94
C GLU A 692 40.43 -21.06 -1.73
N PRO A 693 41.35 -21.37 -0.80
CA PRO A 693 42.56 -20.57 -0.56
C PRO A 693 43.63 -20.82 -1.65
N GLU A 694 43.31 -20.44 -2.89
CA GLU A 694 44.25 -20.42 -4.01
C GLU A 694 45.08 -19.11 -3.99
N GLU A 695 45.81 -18.84 -2.90
CA GLU A 695 46.72 -17.67 -2.78
C GLU A 695 47.74 -17.79 -1.60
N GLU A 696 48.09 -18.99 -1.12
CA GLU A 696 49.16 -19.21 -0.12
C GLU A 696 50.38 -20.04 -0.64
N GLU A 697 50.30 -20.70 -1.81
CA GLU A 697 51.41 -21.51 -2.36
C GLU A 697 52.31 -20.75 -3.37
N GLU A 698 51.95 -19.53 -3.81
CA GLU A 698 52.81 -18.72 -4.73
C GLU A 698 53.75 -17.75 -3.99
N GLU A 699 53.54 -17.43 -2.71
CA GLU A 699 54.48 -16.59 -1.93
C GLU A 699 55.64 -17.40 -1.29
N GLU A 700 55.50 -18.71 -1.06
CA GLU A 700 56.58 -19.53 -0.46
C GLU A 700 57.76 -19.80 -1.41
N GLU A 701 57.62 -19.69 -2.74
CA GLU A 701 58.74 -19.88 -3.69
C GLU A 701 59.69 -18.66 -3.82
N GLU A 702 59.30 -17.44 -3.39
CA GLU A 702 60.19 -16.26 -3.45
C GLU A 702 61.04 -16.03 -2.17
N GLU A 703 60.71 -16.63 -1.01
CA GLU A 703 61.46 -16.39 0.25
C GLU A 703 62.69 -17.30 0.48
N GLU A 704 62.95 -18.35 -0.33
CA GLU A 704 64.12 -19.22 -0.11
C GLU A 704 65.49 -18.59 -0.50
N GLU A 705 65.54 -17.46 -1.23
CA GLU A 705 66.80 -16.78 -1.56
C GLU A 705 67.22 -15.64 -0.59
N MET A 706 68.13 -16.01 0.33
CA MET A 706 69.24 -15.20 0.90
C MET A 706 69.10 -14.56 2.31
N PRO A 707 70.21 -14.42 3.10
CA PRO A 707 70.11 -14.62 4.55
C PRO A 707 70.78 -13.59 5.50
N SER A 708 70.21 -13.52 6.72
CA SER A 708 70.86 -13.25 8.03
C SER A 708 71.34 -11.83 8.42
N ARG A 709 70.89 -11.35 9.59
CA ARG A 709 71.75 -11.06 10.78
C ARG A 709 70.97 -10.54 12.02
N ASP A 710 71.52 -10.82 13.19
CA ASP A 710 71.04 -10.56 14.57
C ASP A 710 72.20 -9.87 15.36
N PRO A 711 72.12 -9.40 16.64
CA PRO A 711 70.97 -9.05 17.52
C PRO A 711 71.11 -7.73 18.36
N SER A 712 69.98 -7.17 18.85
CA SER A 712 69.81 -6.49 20.19
C SER A 712 70.59 -5.19 20.55
N PRO A 713 70.36 -4.49 21.71
CA PRO A 713 69.33 -4.62 22.78
C PRO A 713 68.58 -3.30 23.20
N GLU A 714 67.64 -3.41 24.15
CA GLU A 714 66.96 -2.34 24.95
C GLU A 714 67.89 -1.71 26.05
N PRO A 715 67.46 -1.01 27.18
CA PRO A 715 66.14 -0.54 27.71
C PRO A 715 66.22 0.91 28.33
N PRO A 716 65.53 1.37 29.42
CA PRO A 716 64.31 0.97 30.19
C PRO A 716 63.29 2.17 30.34
N SER A 717 62.39 2.41 31.33
CA SER A 717 61.99 1.79 32.62
C SER A 717 60.63 2.32 33.19
N ARG A 718 59.73 1.41 33.68
CA ARG A 718 59.11 1.33 35.06
C ARG A 718 58.26 2.50 35.65
N ARG A 719 57.22 2.34 36.51
CA ARG A 719 56.58 1.16 37.20
C ARG A 719 55.25 1.52 37.98
N LEU A 720 54.26 0.59 38.01
CA LEU A 720 53.32 0.21 39.13
C LEU A 720 52.26 1.24 39.67
N GLN A 721 51.14 0.89 40.37
CA GLN A 721 50.40 -0.38 40.68
C GLN A 721 48.92 -0.05 41.03
N ARG A 722 47.90 -0.77 40.54
CA ARG A 722 47.21 -1.99 41.08
C ARG A 722 46.40 -1.81 42.39
N VAL A 723 45.08 -2.04 42.29
CA VAL A 723 44.21 -2.63 43.34
C VAL A 723 43.23 -3.62 42.68
N GLN A 724 42.82 -4.67 43.40
CA GLN A 724 41.76 -5.64 43.06
C GLN A 724 40.76 -5.65 44.26
N ASP A 725 39.55 -6.23 44.27
CA ASP A 725 38.97 -7.36 43.53
C ASP A 725 37.43 -7.45 43.77
N LYS A 726 36.76 -8.44 43.14
CA LYS A 726 35.54 -9.19 43.57
C LYS A 726 34.09 -8.79 43.17
N THR A 727 33.36 -9.89 42.88
CA THR A 727 31.91 -10.17 42.96
C THR A 727 30.91 -9.57 41.96
N GLY A 728 30.18 -10.45 41.25
CA GLY A 728 28.74 -10.22 40.97
C GLY A 728 28.14 -10.72 39.64
N LYS A 729 27.81 -12.02 39.53
CA LYS A 729 26.73 -12.64 38.71
C LYS A 729 26.31 -12.04 37.34
N LEU A 730 26.33 -12.89 36.31
CA LEU A 730 25.41 -12.81 35.15
C LEU A 730 23.93 -12.86 35.59
N PRO A 731 23.01 -12.22 34.84
CA PRO A 731 22.16 -13.03 33.97
C PRO A 731 21.77 -12.40 32.61
N ARG A 732 21.55 -13.29 31.62
CA ARG A 732 20.63 -13.17 30.47
C ARG A 732 20.34 -11.77 29.90
N VAL A 733 20.94 -11.48 28.74
CA VAL A 733 20.24 -10.71 27.69
C VAL A 733 19.06 -11.55 27.18
N ARG A 734 17.98 -10.88 26.75
CA ARG A 734 16.69 -11.45 26.37
C ARG A 734 16.54 -11.39 24.84
N GLU A 735 16.19 -12.50 24.22
CA GLU A 735 15.72 -12.51 22.82
C GLU A 735 14.36 -11.82 22.74
N GLU A 736 14.20 -10.77 21.93
CA GLU A 736 12.89 -10.34 21.39
C GLU A 736 13.01 -9.94 19.92
N LEU A 737 12.04 -10.42 19.13
CA LEU A 737 11.78 -10.22 17.71
C LEU A 737 10.26 -10.29 17.48
#